data_AF-A0A0X3U5S8-F1
#
_entry.id   AF-A0A0X3U5S8-F1
#
_cell.length_a   1.000
_cell.length_b   1.000
_cell.length_c   1.000
_cell.angle_alpha   90.00
_cell.angle_beta   90.00
_cell.angle_gamma   90.00
#
_symmetry.space_group_name_H-M   'P 1'
#
loop_
_entity.id
_entity.type
_entity.pdbx_description
1 polymer ?
#
loop_
_entity_poly.entity_id
_entity_poly.type
_entity_poly.pdbx_seq_one_letter_code
_entity_poly.pdbx_strand_id
1 'polypeptide(L)'
;MKRTLINTITLSSSILLVACGGGGSGDGATQDSNPPTSTSPTVLIGSIIDSPIQNIQFKTSSNREGTTDNNGEFEFEENDTVVFSIGNIEFEAIDAKQGLTPLELFGTGNLEDRRVINFTRFIQTLDDDGDISLAITITERAASAVETSSLVLSDFDSEPADFSASEKVQNLLTELNLSELVSIDNANTHFSESLRSSDIIDTDDDGSPNKNDTDDDNDGIEDQHDEHPYDEQASGDFDGDGIDNIDDNDDDNDGTDDSADDFPFDGSETTDSDGDSIGDNADTDDDNDGFSDDIDEFPYDPDKSGDVDGDGIDNLSDDDDDGDGVLDINDQFPLDGSETEDFDSDGIGDNADTDDDNDNIIDSEDRLYVTGQRDSYLQEETIKLTAKGFDPNFEIALESDGWHIQFYTYSVEEPGNYLTEYVNGGAYNANFDAFSKLWTIEYWAPRKPGNYRTELSLYCSMSPSACESFPYEEVKQNIFFASTCEQEPCTYEPLPARGNYVTNTATSSVQPGFAQKNDGSLIAIYSVNSEFSTLSTESLDGGATWEDKATLPERVYGDPSIIETAGGSLIFAALCNGGGGVCLYSSSDGSLWSKQDISPLLNFERCTTSECTEEITADSIIQLSNGSYAISYSHRLEEGNEIKYDVFVSSSEDLQNWSSPVQVSNGPGWEYSSSLLQTETGKFYIAYRSNDSQTTTVAASDDLADWSQRFTLGSYNYGSNPTLVEISGKPTVFYARNFNLYYSYLMSSGTFSDPSIVADQIPFGPDVKLLQNGKLGIIYEMDLNNQRDIFYEELDAPPVDG
;
A
#
# COMPACT_ATOMS: atom_id res chain seq x y z
N MET A 1 19.33 59.59 39.46
CA MET A 1 18.74 60.31 40.61
C MET A 1 17.30 59.81 40.76
N LYS A 2 17.04 58.98 41.79
CA LYS A 2 15.77 58.39 42.29
C LYS A 2 14.46 58.60 41.49
N ARG A 3 13.78 57.48 41.18
CA ARG A 3 12.49 57.07 41.80
C ARG A 3 12.21 55.58 41.56
N THR A 4 11.41 55.02 42.46
CA THR A 4 11.23 53.59 42.79
C THR A 4 9.75 53.26 42.75
N LEU A 5 9.36 52.08 42.24
CA LEU A 5 8.13 51.30 42.53
C LEU A 5 8.32 49.92 41.85
N ILE A 6 8.68 48.84 42.55
CA ILE A 6 7.87 47.79 43.20
C ILE A 6 6.90 47.05 42.24
N ASN A 7 7.20 45.77 41.98
CA ASN A 7 6.30 44.61 41.81
C ASN A 7 7.20 43.34 41.88
N THR A 8 7.35 42.61 42.99
CA THR A 8 6.60 41.40 43.42
C THR A 8 6.04 40.53 42.31
N ILE A 9 6.77 39.47 41.95
CA ILE A 9 6.29 38.27 41.24
C ILE A 9 6.16 37.14 42.27
N THR A 10 4.93 36.63 42.38
CA THR A 10 4.56 35.45 43.16
C THR A 10 4.74 34.20 42.30
N LEU A 11 5.66 33.34 42.72
CA LEU A 11 5.81 31.97 42.24
C LEU A 11 4.81 31.08 43.00
N SER A 12 3.93 30.39 42.30
CA SER A 12 3.15 29.28 42.87
C SER A 12 2.75 28.26 41.80
N SER A 13 3.68 27.36 41.48
CA SER A 13 3.39 26.06 40.86
C SER A 13 2.64 25.17 41.85
N SER A 14 1.48 24.68 41.42
CA SER A 14 0.64 23.77 42.19
C SER A 14 0.77 22.36 41.59
N ILE A 15 1.69 21.55 42.12
CA ILE A 15 1.71 20.10 41.88
C ILE A 15 0.81 19.44 42.94
N LEU A 16 -0.24 18.76 42.47
CA LEU A 16 -1.17 17.98 43.28
C LEU A 16 -0.51 16.68 43.77
N LEU A 17 -0.29 16.60 45.09
CA LEU A 17 0.08 15.39 45.82
C LEU A 17 -1.17 14.71 46.41
N VAL A 18 -1.24 13.40 46.21
CA VAL A 18 -2.21 12.44 46.77
C VAL A 18 -2.00 12.24 48.28
N ALA A 19 -3.09 12.18 49.06
CA ALA A 19 -3.23 11.31 50.26
C ALA A 19 -4.66 11.35 50.86
N CYS A 20 -5.30 10.19 51.14
CA CYS A 20 -5.36 9.59 52.48
C CYS A 20 -6.29 8.34 52.59
N GLY A 21 -5.78 7.28 53.24
CA GLY A 21 -6.52 6.32 54.11
C GLY A 21 -7.00 5.00 53.49
N GLY A 22 -6.81 3.79 54.04
CA GLY A 22 -6.16 3.30 55.25
C GLY A 22 -6.62 1.85 55.59
N GLY A 23 -5.76 1.02 56.21
CA GLY A 23 -6.19 -0.03 57.16
C GLY A 23 -5.77 -1.52 56.93
N GLY A 24 -4.83 -2.01 57.76
CA GLY A 24 -4.69 -3.39 58.32
C GLY A 24 -4.23 -4.52 57.39
N SER A 25 -3.43 -5.53 57.76
CA SER A 25 -2.93 -6.07 59.02
C SER A 25 -1.79 -7.08 58.72
N GLY A 26 -0.87 -7.33 59.67
CA GLY A 26 -0.20 -8.64 59.78
C GLY A 26 1.33 -8.69 59.92
N ASP A 27 1.80 -8.57 61.16
CA ASP A 27 2.93 -9.22 61.85
C ASP A 27 4.13 -9.83 61.07
N GLY A 28 5.34 -9.48 61.55
CA GLY A 28 6.49 -10.39 61.54
C GLY A 28 7.87 -9.75 61.56
N ALA A 29 8.46 -9.61 62.75
CA ALA A 29 9.87 -9.27 62.97
C ALA A 29 10.83 -10.17 62.16
N THR A 30 12.01 -9.71 61.71
CA THR A 30 13.23 -9.62 62.52
C THR A 30 14.26 -8.62 61.94
N GLN A 31 14.99 -7.97 62.86
CA GLN A 31 16.23 -7.23 62.57
C GLN A 31 17.27 -8.14 61.91
N ASP A 32 17.95 -7.63 60.89
CA ASP A 32 19.41 -7.79 60.79
C ASP A 32 20.01 -6.56 60.12
N SER A 33 21.05 -6.03 60.73
CA SER A 33 21.82 -4.85 60.32
C SER A 33 22.75 -5.18 59.16
N ASN A 34 22.62 -4.49 58.02
CA ASN A 34 23.64 -4.45 56.98
C ASN A 34 24.30 -3.04 56.91
N PRO A 35 25.63 -2.95 56.69
CA PRO A 35 26.40 -1.71 56.67
C PRO A 35 26.16 -0.92 55.37
N PRO A 36 26.52 0.38 55.28
CA PRO A 36 26.19 1.20 54.13
C PRO A 36 26.86 0.63 52.88
N THR A 37 26.04 0.30 51.88
CA THR A 37 26.48 0.00 50.52
C THR A 37 27.03 1.27 49.90
N SER A 38 28.34 1.27 49.67
CA SER A 38 29.02 2.12 48.69
C SER A 38 28.31 1.99 47.34
N THR A 39 27.64 3.04 46.89
CA THR A 39 27.22 3.17 45.48
C THR A 39 28.48 3.39 44.66
N SER A 40 28.82 2.43 43.79
CA SER A 40 29.85 2.65 42.78
C SER A 40 29.42 3.82 41.87
N PRO A 41 30.33 4.68 41.44
CA PRO A 41 30.02 5.76 40.49
C PRO A 41 29.46 5.18 39.19
N THR A 42 28.48 5.88 38.60
CA THR A 42 27.90 5.53 37.29
C THR A 42 28.96 5.79 36.22
N VAL A 43 29.23 4.78 35.39
CA VAL A 43 30.14 4.90 34.24
C VAL A 43 29.32 5.32 33.02
N LEU A 44 29.76 6.38 32.36
CA LEU A 44 29.23 6.92 31.11
C LEU A 44 30.19 6.60 29.95
N ILE A 45 29.69 6.68 28.72
CA ILE A 45 30.44 6.45 27.49
C ILE A 45 30.51 7.76 26.72
N GLY A 46 31.70 8.14 26.31
CA GLY A 46 31.95 9.30 25.45
C GLY A 46 32.70 8.89 24.19
N SER A 47 32.63 9.74 23.16
CA SER A 47 33.37 9.60 21.91
C SER A 47 33.91 10.96 21.49
N ILE A 48 34.99 10.96 20.72
CA ILE A 48 35.44 12.16 20.00
C ILE A 48 35.16 11.95 18.51
N ILE A 49 34.49 12.94 17.89
CA ILE A 49 33.88 12.83 16.58
C ILE A 49 34.44 13.91 15.64
N ASP A 50 35.06 13.39 14.58
CA ASP A 50 35.15 13.90 13.22
C ASP A 50 35.11 12.60 12.40
N SER A 51 34.01 11.85 12.54
CA SER A 51 33.89 10.37 12.67
C SER A 51 34.47 9.78 13.96
N PRO A 52 33.99 8.60 14.42
CA PRO A 52 34.51 7.95 15.62
C PRO A 52 36.02 7.70 15.54
N ILE A 53 36.81 8.27 16.46
CA ILE A 53 38.27 8.13 16.44
C ILE A 53 38.72 6.94 17.27
N GLN A 54 39.25 5.91 16.62
CA GLN A 54 39.77 4.70 17.27
C GLN A 54 41.24 4.85 17.67
N ASN A 55 41.61 4.20 18.77
CA ASN A 55 42.99 4.11 19.28
C ASN A 55 43.64 5.44 19.72
N ILE A 56 42.86 6.51 19.94
CA ILE A 56 43.40 7.73 20.58
C ILE A 56 43.55 7.50 22.09
N GLN A 57 44.66 7.94 22.68
CA GLN A 57 44.88 7.76 24.12
C GLN A 57 44.06 8.76 24.91
N PHE A 58 43.48 8.33 26.03
CA PHE A 58 42.72 9.20 26.92
C PHE A 58 43.12 8.98 28.39
N LYS A 59 42.94 10.02 29.20
CA LYS A 59 43.07 9.97 30.65
C LYS A 59 42.05 10.86 31.34
N THR A 60 41.24 10.28 32.22
CA THR A 60 40.21 11.02 32.97
C THR A 60 40.70 11.50 34.34
N SER A 61 40.01 12.49 34.90
CA SER A 61 40.25 13.02 36.25
C SER A 61 40.06 11.96 37.35
N SER A 62 39.16 10.99 37.14
CA SER A 62 38.93 9.81 37.98
C SER A 62 40.03 8.74 37.88
N ASN A 63 41.06 8.94 37.06
CA ASN A 63 42.17 8.02 36.77
C ASN A 63 41.79 6.79 35.93
N ARG A 64 40.80 6.90 35.04
CA ARG A 64 40.66 5.97 33.92
C ARG A 64 41.64 6.37 32.83
N GLU A 65 42.34 5.40 32.26
CA GLU A 65 43.31 5.62 31.20
C GLU A 65 43.27 4.45 30.23
N GLY A 66 43.46 4.73 28.94
CA GLY A 66 43.38 3.72 27.90
C GLY A 66 43.48 4.33 26.51
N THR A 67 43.02 3.57 25.53
CA THR A 67 42.76 4.05 24.17
C THR A 67 41.29 3.88 23.87
N THR A 68 40.72 4.74 23.04
CA THR A 68 39.36 4.53 22.52
C THR A 68 39.26 3.19 21.79
N ASP A 69 38.08 2.57 21.84
CA ASP A 69 37.84 1.26 21.26
C ASP A 69 37.51 1.31 19.76
N ASN A 70 37.00 0.22 19.19
CA ASN A 70 36.65 0.12 17.77
C ASN A 70 35.43 0.98 17.38
N ASN A 71 34.67 1.48 18.34
CA ASN A 71 33.58 2.42 18.12
C ASN A 71 34.02 3.86 18.43
N GLY A 72 35.31 4.10 18.71
CA GLY A 72 35.82 5.40 19.14
C GLY A 72 35.46 5.77 20.58
N GLU A 73 34.96 4.82 21.37
CA GLU A 73 34.37 5.08 22.69
C GLU A 73 35.42 5.05 23.82
N PHE A 74 35.23 5.88 24.85
CA PHE A 74 35.95 5.86 26.12
C PHE A 74 35.01 5.93 27.32
N GLU A 75 35.43 5.36 28.46
CA GLU A 75 34.65 5.37 29.71
C GLU A 75 35.02 6.54 30.61
N PHE A 76 34.03 7.24 31.15
CA PHE A 76 34.21 8.32 32.14
C PHE A 76 33.14 8.29 33.25
N GLU A 77 33.32 9.08 34.31
CA GLU A 77 32.34 9.28 35.39
C GLU A 77 31.76 10.70 35.33
N GLU A 78 30.58 10.92 35.88
CA GLU A 78 29.93 12.25 35.89
C GLU A 78 30.84 13.35 36.46
N ASN A 79 31.00 14.45 35.73
CA ASN A 79 31.94 15.57 36.01
C ASN A 79 33.43 15.22 35.89
N ASP A 80 33.78 14.12 35.21
CA ASP A 80 35.17 13.91 34.81
C ASP A 80 35.61 14.97 33.79
N THR A 81 36.87 15.38 33.90
CA THR A 81 37.60 15.93 32.77
C THR A 81 38.37 14.82 32.06
N VAL A 82 38.57 14.97 30.75
CA VAL A 82 39.35 14.05 29.91
C VAL A 82 40.49 14.80 29.23
N VAL A 83 41.66 14.16 29.16
CA VAL A 83 42.81 14.59 28.38
C VAL A 83 43.07 13.55 27.31
N PHE A 84 43.05 13.95 26.04
CA PHE A 84 43.44 13.10 24.92
C PHE A 84 44.91 13.27 24.57
N SER A 85 45.52 12.24 23.99
CA SER A 85 46.88 12.31 23.46
C SER A 85 47.12 11.40 22.26
N ILE A 86 47.98 11.87 21.34
CA ILE A 86 48.46 11.11 20.16
C ILE A 86 49.98 11.24 20.11
N GLY A 87 50.69 10.13 20.34
CA GLY A 87 52.15 10.16 20.43
C GLY A 87 52.64 11.09 21.54
N ASN A 88 53.28 12.21 21.17
CA ASN A 88 53.77 13.23 22.10
C ASN A 88 52.91 14.51 22.16
N ILE A 89 51.76 14.52 21.48
CA ILE A 89 50.76 15.60 21.53
C ILE A 89 49.77 15.26 22.65
N GLU A 90 49.63 16.16 23.62
CA GLU A 90 48.68 16.07 24.73
C GLU A 90 47.77 17.31 24.65
N PHE A 91 46.46 17.10 24.59
CA PHE A 91 45.44 18.16 24.53
C PHE A 91 45.18 18.74 25.93
N GLU A 92 44.52 19.90 25.98
CA GLU A 92 44.07 20.46 27.26
C GLU A 92 42.97 19.58 27.88
N ALA A 93 42.83 19.67 29.20
CA ALA A 93 41.77 18.94 29.89
C ALA A 93 40.43 19.63 29.66
N ILE A 94 39.46 18.90 29.11
CA ILE A 94 38.10 19.37 28.85
C ILE A 94 37.09 18.54 29.63
N ASP A 95 35.88 19.06 29.82
CA ASP A 95 34.80 18.29 30.45
C ASP A 95 34.41 17.10 29.56
N ALA A 96 34.24 15.92 30.16
CA ALA A 96 33.87 14.72 29.42
C ALA A 96 32.35 14.69 29.19
N LYS A 97 31.94 14.63 27.91
CA LYS A 97 30.55 14.43 27.48
C LYS A 97 30.42 13.28 26.46
N GLN A 98 29.19 12.98 26.04
CA GLN A 98 28.90 11.82 25.17
C GLN A 98 29.47 12.02 23.75
N GLY A 99 29.25 13.19 23.15
CA GLY A 99 29.87 13.60 21.90
C GLY A 99 30.85 14.74 22.15
N LEU A 100 32.14 14.50 21.91
CA LEU A 100 33.17 15.52 21.89
C LEU A 100 33.63 15.79 20.46
N THR A 101 34.02 17.01 20.15
CA THR A 101 34.40 17.46 18.82
C THR A 101 35.72 18.23 18.84
N PRO A 102 36.40 18.38 17.70
CA PRO A 102 37.45 19.36 17.50
C PRO A 102 37.14 20.76 18.05
N LEU A 103 35.89 21.24 17.95
CA LEU A 103 35.47 22.56 18.43
C LEU A 103 35.67 22.66 19.95
N GLU A 104 35.19 21.68 20.72
CA GLU A 104 35.33 21.67 22.18
C GLU A 104 36.78 21.41 22.64
N LEU A 105 37.55 20.61 21.88
CA LEU A 105 38.97 20.42 22.17
C LEU A 105 39.77 21.73 22.15
N PHE A 106 39.35 22.70 21.34
CA PHE A 106 39.99 24.02 21.25
C PHE A 106 39.20 25.15 21.92
N GLY A 107 38.01 24.84 22.43
CA GLY A 107 37.12 25.77 23.14
C GLY A 107 36.65 26.92 22.24
N THR A 108 36.12 26.59 21.06
CA THR A 108 35.66 27.54 20.04
C THR A 108 34.48 26.93 19.29
N GLY A 109 33.49 27.74 18.91
CA GLY A 109 32.45 27.36 17.95
C GLY A 109 32.86 27.53 16.48
N ASN A 110 33.82 28.43 16.27
CA ASN A 110 34.31 28.79 14.95
C ASN A 110 35.02 27.64 14.18
N LEU A 111 34.40 27.13 13.12
CA LEU A 111 34.98 26.14 12.20
C LEU A 111 36.23 26.66 11.45
N GLU A 112 36.34 27.97 11.28
CA GLU A 112 37.48 28.63 10.65
C GLU A 112 38.63 28.93 11.63
N ASP A 113 38.51 28.51 12.90
CA ASP A 113 39.63 28.55 13.82
C ASP A 113 40.79 27.71 13.26
N ARG A 114 41.93 28.37 13.04
CA ARG A 114 43.17 27.76 12.54
C ARG A 114 43.56 26.46 13.25
N ARG A 115 43.26 26.33 14.54
CA ARG A 115 43.56 25.15 15.37
C ARG A 115 42.66 23.99 15.00
N VAL A 116 41.37 24.25 14.81
CA VAL A 116 40.36 23.29 14.33
C VAL A 116 40.74 22.81 12.93
N ILE A 117 40.95 23.73 11.98
CA ILE A 117 41.38 23.41 10.60
C ILE A 117 42.64 22.54 10.58
N ASN A 118 43.67 22.91 11.35
CA ASN A 118 44.92 22.15 11.36
C ASN A 118 44.73 20.76 12.01
N PHE A 119 43.84 20.65 13.00
CA PHE A 119 43.57 19.41 13.70
C PHE A 119 42.72 18.42 12.90
N THR A 120 41.62 18.85 12.28
CA THR A 120 40.77 18.00 11.42
C THR A 120 41.59 17.45 10.25
N ARG A 121 42.38 18.30 9.59
CA ARG A 121 43.31 17.86 8.54
C ARG A 121 44.34 16.86 9.06
N PHE A 122 44.90 17.11 10.24
CA PHE A 122 45.89 16.23 10.84
C PHE A 122 45.27 14.86 11.17
N ILE A 123 44.13 14.83 11.85
CA ILE A 123 43.52 13.59 12.36
C ILE A 123 43.01 12.72 11.23
N GLN A 124 42.35 13.30 10.23
CA GLN A 124 41.90 12.59 9.04
C GLN A 124 43.08 12.06 8.19
N THR A 125 44.24 12.74 8.20
CA THR A 125 45.44 12.24 7.52
C THR A 125 46.05 11.01 8.21
N LEU A 126 45.80 10.81 9.51
CA LEU A 126 46.35 9.68 10.26
C LEU A 126 45.59 8.36 10.05
N ASP A 127 44.44 8.42 9.38
CA ASP A 127 43.61 7.24 9.12
C ASP A 127 44.33 6.15 8.30
N ASP A 128 44.03 4.88 8.58
CA ASP A 128 44.78 3.73 8.03
C ASP A 128 44.44 3.43 6.56
N ASP A 129 43.17 3.56 6.18
CA ASP A 129 42.69 3.21 4.84
C ASP A 129 42.26 4.42 4.00
N GLY A 130 42.19 5.60 4.62
CA GLY A 130 41.79 6.86 4.01
C GLY A 130 40.28 6.97 3.80
N ASP A 131 39.48 6.04 4.34
CA ASP A 131 38.02 6.05 4.34
C ASP A 131 37.50 6.48 5.71
N ILE A 132 37.40 7.80 5.87
CA ILE A 132 36.97 8.44 7.11
C ILE A 132 35.45 8.34 7.35
N SER A 133 34.68 7.74 6.44
CA SER A 133 33.20 7.67 6.55
C SER A 133 32.68 6.73 7.65
N LEU A 134 33.51 5.81 8.13
CA LEU A 134 33.14 4.85 9.19
C LEU A 134 33.81 5.15 10.52
N ALA A 135 35.12 5.39 10.53
CA ALA A 135 35.90 5.70 11.71
C ALA A 135 37.31 6.18 11.30
N ILE A 136 37.91 7.07 12.09
CA ILE A 136 39.32 7.42 11.95
C ILE A 136 40.15 6.46 12.79
N THR A 137 40.94 5.60 12.15
CA THR A 137 41.74 4.56 12.84
C THR A 137 43.20 4.97 13.00
N ILE A 138 43.60 5.38 14.21
CA ILE A 138 45.00 5.73 14.49
C ILE A 138 45.83 4.46 14.71
N THR A 139 46.60 4.05 13.70
CA THR A 139 47.48 2.87 13.85
C THR A 139 48.67 3.13 14.79
N GLU A 140 49.26 2.06 15.34
CA GLU A 140 50.51 2.15 16.12
C GLU A 140 51.65 2.80 15.30
N ARG A 141 51.65 2.59 13.98
CA ARG A 141 52.58 3.26 13.05
C ARG A 141 52.30 4.75 12.99
N ALA A 142 51.04 5.17 12.88
CA ALA A 142 50.66 6.57 12.85
C ALA A 142 51.02 7.29 14.16
N ALA A 143 50.66 6.71 15.31
CA ALA A 143 51.03 7.25 16.62
C ALA A 143 52.56 7.35 16.81
N SER A 144 53.32 6.35 16.35
CA SER A 144 54.80 6.39 16.38
C SER A 144 55.37 7.47 15.45
N ALA A 145 54.79 7.66 14.27
CA ALA A 145 55.20 8.69 13.33
C ALA A 145 55.01 10.09 13.92
N VAL A 146 53.89 10.33 14.61
CA VAL A 146 53.64 11.57 15.37
C VAL A 146 54.73 11.80 16.40
N GLU A 147 55.08 10.80 17.22
CA GLU A 147 56.16 10.92 18.22
C GLU A 147 57.52 11.27 17.58
N THR A 148 57.86 10.62 16.46
CA THR A 148 59.13 10.89 15.75
C THR A 148 59.17 12.26 15.07
N SER A 149 58.02 12.80 14.66
CA SER A 149 57.91 14.11 14.01
C SER A 149 58.20 15.28 14.96
N SER A 150 58.09 15.06 16.27
CA SER A 150 58.20 16.09 17.32
C SER A 150 57.15 17.21 17.21
N LEU A 151 55.99 16.92 16.61
CA LEU A 151 54.83 17.81 16.58
C LEU A 151 54.26 17.98 18.00
N VAL A 152 53.87 19.19 18.38
CA VAL A 152 53.30 19.51 19.69
C VAL A 152 52.03 20.36 19.52
N LEU A 153 51.20 20.45 20.56
CA LEU A 153 49.91 21.15 20.50
C LEU A 153 50.02 22.60 20.01
N SER A 154 51.05 23.35 20.41
CA SER A 154 51.25 24.73 19.96
C SER A 154 51.61 24.90 18.48
N ASP A 155 51.87 23.81 17.75
CA ASP A 155 52.11 23.89 16.30
C ASP A 155 50.78 24.10 15.53
N PHE A 156 49.64 23.69 16.09
CA PHE A 156 48.30 23.87 15.49
C PHE A 156 47.85 25.35 15.47
N ASP A 157 48.49 26.23 16.26
CA ASP A 157 48.23 27.68 16.27
C ASP A 157 48.77 28.42 15.03
N SER A 158 49.54 27.74 14.17
CA SER A 158 50.12 28.34 12.97
C SER A 158 49.10 28.49 11.84
N GLU A 159 49.34 29.43 10.92
CA GLU A 159 48.52 29.55 9.71
C GLU A 159 48.51 28.21 8.95
N PRO A 160 47.37 27.75 8.38
CA PRO A 160 47.27 26.42 7.77
C PRO A 160 48.33 26.11 6.70
N ALA A 161 48.74 27.13 5.94
CA ALA A 161 49.82 27.03 4.97
C ALA A 161 51.20 26.81 5.63
N ASP A 162 51.48 27.51 6.73
CA ASP A 162 52.71 27.38 7.50
C ASP A 162 52.76 26.05 8.27
N PHE A 163 51.63 25.60 8.82
CA PHE A 163 51.49 24.29 9.46
C PHE A 163 51.89 23.17 8.50
N SER A 164 51.27 23.16 7.31
CA SER A 164 51.50 22.16 6.25
C SER A 164 52.95 22.15 5.76
N ALA A 165 53.59 23.32 5.69
CA ALA A 165 54.97 23.48 5.22
C ALA A 165 56.04 23.22 6.31
N SER A 166 55.63 23.05 7.57
CA SER A 166 56.57 22.88 8.69
C SER A 166 57.42 21.62 8.57
N GLU A 167 58.69 21.69 9.00
CA GLU A 167 59.61 20.53 8.95
C GLU A 167 59.06 19.33 9.74
N LYS A 168 58.30 19.60 10.81
CA LYS A 168 57.64 18.57 11.63
C LYS A 168 56.57 17.82 10.85
N VAL A 169 55.65 18.53 10.19
CA VAL A 169 54.61 17.91 9.35
C VAL A 169 55.23 17.18 8.15
N GLN A 170 56.27 17.73 7.51
CA GLN A 170 56.96 17.06 6.41
C GLN A 170 57.66 15.75 6.86
N ASN A 171 58.20 15.71 8.08
CA ASN A 171 58.74 14.48 8.66
C ASN A 171 57.63 13.45 8.94
N LEU A 172 56.49 13.87 9.50
CA LEU A 172 55.32 13.02 9.71
C LEU A 172 54.87 12.35 8.40
N LEU A 173 54.64 13.15 7.35
CA LEU A 173 54.23 12.67 6.03
C LEU A 173 55.23 11.69 5.43
N THR A 174 56.54 11.94 5.62
CA THR A 174 57.60 11.03 5.15
C THR A 174 57.55 9.67 5.85
N GLU A 175 57.33 9.63 7.16
CA GLU A 175 57.22 8.38 7.93
C GLU A 175 55.94 7.59 7.59
N LEU A 176 54.85 8.30 7.26
CA LEU A 176 53.60 7.71 6.79
C LEU A 176 53.63 7.30 5.32
N ASN A 177 54.62 7.79 4.56
CA ASN A 177 54.72 7.64 3.09
C ASN A 177 53.56 8.32 2.35
N LEU A 178 53.20 9.52 2.80
CA LEU A 178 52.20 10.42 2.22
C LEU A 178 52.89 11.65 1.61
N SER A 179 52.25 12.30 0.65
CA SER A 179 52.79 13.51 0.00
C SER A 179 52.32 14.82 0.61
N GLU A 180 51.14 14.83 1.21
CA GLU A 180 50.49 16.02 1.77
C GLU A 180 49.46 15.61 2.83
N LEU A 181 49.03 16.58 3.64
CA LEU A 181 47.85 16.43 4.50
C LEU A 181 46.58 16.44 3.66
N VAL A 182 45.47 15.92 4.21
CA VAL A 182 44.12 16.19 3.69
C VAL A 182 43.94 17.71 3.46
N SER A 183 43.28 18.07 2.36
CA SER A 183 43.01 19.48 2.02
C SER A 183 42.10 20.11 3.08
N ILE A 184 42.14 21.45 3.19
CA ILE A 184 41.25 22.19 4.10
C ILE A 184 39.79 21.88 3.73
N ASP A 185 39.43 22.02 2.45
CA ASP A 185 38.07 21.80 1.96
C ASP A 185 37.54 20.40 2.31
N ASN A 186 38.34 19.35 2.08
CA ASN A 186 37.90 17.98 2.39
C ASN A 186 37.75 17.76 3.89
N ALA A 187 38.67 18.32 4.69
CA ALA A 187 38.64 18.17 6.13
C ALA A 187 37.45 18.89 6.77
N ASN A 188 37.20 20.14 6.36
CA ASN A 188 36.08 20.93 6.84
C ASN A 188 34.75 20.32 6.37
N THR A 189 34.64 19.89 5.10
CA THR A 189 33.40 19.26 4.59
C THR A 189 33.03 18.03 5.43
N HIS A 190 33.99 17.12 5.65
CA HIS A 190 33.75 15.93 6.45
C HIS A 190 33.39 16.26 7.91
N PHE A 191 34.08 17.24 8.49
CA PHE A 191 33.84 17.62 9.88
C PHE A 191 32.47 18.26 10.05
N SER A 192 32.07 19.19 9.17
CA SER A 192 30.74 19.79 9.16
C SER A 192 29.64 18.74 8.93
N GLU A 193 29.85 17.76 8.06
CA GLU A 193 28.93 16.62 7.91
C GLU A 193 28.82 15.80 9.20
N SER A 194 29.93 15.60 9.91
CA SER A 194 29.95 14.86 11.19
C SER A 194 29.18 15.60 12.29
N LEU A 195 29.26 16.93 12.33
CA LEU A 195 28.50 17.76 13.27
C LEU A 195 26.99 17.63 12.99
N ARG A 196 26.56 17.90 11.75
CA ARG A 196 25.13 17.87 11.36
C ARG A 196 24.45 16.51 11.43
N SER A 197 25.20 15.41 11.27
CA SER A 197 24.59 14.07 11.14
C SER A 197 24.63 13.22 12.42
N SER A 198 25.23 13.72 13.49
CA SER A 198 25.43 12.97 14.72
C SER A 198 24.20 12.99 15.64
N ASP A 199 23.85 11.83 16.19
CA ASP A 199 22.79 11.70 17.20
C ASP A 199 23.28 11.98 18.64
N ILE A 200 24.56 12.33 18.82
CA ILE A 200 25.17 12.53 20.16
C ILE A 200 25.97 13.82 20.31
N ILE A 201 26.19 14.56 19.23
CA ILE A 201 26.75 15.91 19.28
C ILE A 201 25.58 16.83 19.58
N ASP A 202 25.80 17.69 20.57
CA ASP A 202 24.88 18.63 21.18
C ASP A 202 25.81 19.82 21.52
N THR A 203 25.80 20.82 20.64
CA THR A 203 26.82 21.89 20.62
C THR A 203 26.61 22.88 21.77
N ASP A 204 25.36 23.19 22.09
CA ASP A 204 24.95 24.13 23.14
C ASP A 204 24.56 23.45 24.48
N ASP A 205 24.54 22.11 24.51
CA ASP A 205 24.15 21.27 25.64
C ASP A 205 22.69 21.50 26.11
N ASP A 206 21.76 21.84 25.20
CA ASP A 206 20.33 22.05 25.51
C ASP A 206 19.55 20.73 25.67
N GLY A 207 20.13 19.62 25.19
CA GLY A 207 19.58 18.28 25.23
C GLY A 207 19.02 17.77 23.89
N SER A 208 19.05 18.59 22.84
CA SER A 208 18.71 18.27 21.46
C SER A 208 20.01 18.03 20.68
N PRO A 209 20.23 16.84 20.11
CA PRO A 209 21.39 16.63 19.27
C PRO A 209 21.27 17.43 17.98
N ASN A 210 22.38 17.99 17.50
CA ASN A 210 22.42 18.90 16.35
C ASN A 210 21.61 18.44 15.13
N LYS A 211 21.64 17.13 14.86
CA LYS A 211 20.87 16.53 13.77
C LYS A 211 19.36 16.83 13.81
N ASN A 212 18.80 17.07 15.00
CA ASN A 212 17.38 17.39 15.18
C ASN A 212 17.20 18.74 15.89
N ASP A 213 18.25 19.53 15.98
CA ASP A 213 18.18 20.90 16.43
C ASP A 213 18.04 21.82 15.20
N THR A 214 17.35 22.93 15.37
CA THR A 214 17.18 23.96 14.33
C THR A 214 18.06 25.17 14.58
N ASP A 215 18.65 25.27 15.77
CA ASP A 215 19.54 26.34 16.22
C ASP A 215 20.63 25.69 17.08
N ASP A 216 21.68 25.19 16.41
CA ASP A 216 22.71 24.30 16.99
C ASP A 216 23.55 24.97 18.10
N ASP A 217 23.62 26.29 18.15
CA ASP A 217 24.34 27.04 19.18
C ASP A 217 23.46 27.95 20.07
N ASN A 218 22.16 27.96 19.82
CA ASN A 218 21.12 28.65 20.57
C ASN A 218 21.34 30.17 20.67
N ASP A 219 21.87 30.79 19.60
CA ASP A 219 22.06 32.24 19.51
C ASP A 219 20.79 33.01 19.12
N GLY A 220 19.76 32.29 18.66
CA GLY A 220 18.47 32.82 18.25
C GLY A 220 18.27 32.95 16.75
N ILE A 221 19.26 32.57 15.94
CA ILE A 221 19.22 32.53 14.47
C ILE A 221 19.23 31.06 14.03
N GLU A 222 18.24 30.63 13.24
CA GLU A 222 18.19 29.23 12.82
C GLU A 222 19.36 28.86 11.89
N ASP A 223 19.84 27.61 11.97
CA ASP A 223 20.98 27.05 11.22
C ASP A 223 20.97 27.33 9.70
N GLN A 224 19.79 27.49 9.11
CA GLN A 224 19.62 27.75 7.69
C GLN A 224 19.87 29.22 7.30
N HIS A 225 19.74 30.13 8.27
CA HIS A 225 20.00 31.56 8.17
C HIS A 225 21.32 31.96 8.85
N ASP A 226 21.95 31.03 9.57
CA ASP A 226 23.21 31.21 10.24
C ASP A 226 24.43 30.71 9.40
N GLU A 227 25.38 31.61 9.10
CA GLU A 227 26.65 31.25 8.44
C GLU A 227 27.66 30.55 9.38
N HIS A 228 27.37 30.55 10.67
CA HIS A 228 28.18 30.15 11.80
C HIS A 228 27.41 29.31 12.86
N PRO A 229 26.71 28.23 12.46
CA PRO A 229 25.73 27.47 13.28
C PRO A 229 26.31 26.67 14.45
N TYR A 230 27.52 26.98 14.90
CA TYR A 230 28.13 26.32 16.06
C TYR A 230 28.85 27.33 16.96
N ASP A 231 28.75 28.62 16.68
CA ASP A 231 29.43 29.74 17.34
C ASP A 231 28.41 30.79 17.83
N GLU A 232 27.91 30.62 19.06
CA GLU A 232 26.86 31.47 19.72
C GLU A 232 27.14 33.00 19.77
N GLN A 233 28.25 33.46 19.21
CA GLN A 233 28.71 34.84 19.19
C GLN A 233 28.82 35.43 17.78
N ALA A 234 28.44 34.68 16.74
CA ALA A 234 28.45 35.14 15.37
C ALA A 234 27.43 34.34 14.56
N SER A 235 26.61 35.03 13.78
CA SER A 235 25.54 34.43 12.97
C SER A 235 25.65 34.72 11.46
N GLY A 236 26.50 35.69 11.09
CA GLY A 236 26.60 36.18 9.72
C GLY A 236 26.07 37.61 9.56
N ASP A 237 26.01 38.10 8.32
CA ASP A 237 25.65 39.47 7.94
C ASP A 237 24.76 39.36 6.69
N PHE A 238 23.46 39.08 6.92
CA PHE A 238 22.53 38.60 5.88
C PHE A 238 22.35 39.64 4.76
N ASP A 239 22.19 40.91 5.11
CA ASP A 239 22.02 42.01 4.16
C ASP A 239 23.34 42.68 3.69
N GLY A 240 24.47 42.36 4.34
CA GLY A 240 25.79 42.89 4.02
C GLY A 240 26.03 44.33 4.46
N ASP A 241 25.29 44.83 5.46
CA ASP A 241 25.46 46.16 6.04
C ASP A 241 26.69 46.25 6.97
N GLY A 242 27.16 45.10 7.45
CA GLY A 242 28.33 44.94 8.31
C GLY A 242 28.03 44.88 9.81
N ILE A 243 26.77 44.71 10.18
CA ILE A 243 26.30 44.29 11.51
C ILE A 243 26.05 42.78 11.45
N ASP A 244 26.23 42.09 12.58
CA ASP A 244 25.97 40.64 12.66
C ASP A 244 24.50 40.44 13.01
N ASN A 245 23.80 39.43 12.45
CA ASN A 245 22.34 39.29 12.59
C ASN A 245 21.88 39.27 14.07
N ILE A 246 22.67 38.67 14.98
CA ILE A 246 22.41 38.70 16.44
C ILE A 246 22.29 40.13 17.01
N ASP A 247 23.03 41.08 16.43
CA ASP A 247 23.11 42.49 16.83
C ASP A 247 22.32 43.43 15.90
N ASP A 248 21.81 42.94 14.76
CA ASP A 248 20.93 43.68 13.86
C ASP A 248 19.46 43.55 14.32
N ASN A 249 18.62 44.44 13.81
CA ASN A 249 17.22 44.54 14.16
C ASN A 249 16.31 44.48 12.93
N ASP A 250 16.88 44.34 11.73
CA ASP A 250 16.27 44.41 10.40
C ASP A 250 17.21 43.65 9.44
N ASP A 251 17.28 42.33 9.62
CA ASP A 251 18.32 41.43 9.09
C ASP A 251 18.38 41.40 7.55
N ASP A 252 17.29 41.73 6.86
CA ASP A 252 17.19 41.83 5.41
C ASP A 252 17.07 43.27 4.87
N ASN A 253 17.03 44.26 5.77
CA ASN A 253 17.01 45.70 5.50
C ASN A 253 15.82 46.16 4.62
N ASP A 254 14.69 45.48 4.74
CA ASP A 254 13.43 45.79 4.05
C ASP A 254 12.71 47.02 4.65
N GLY A 255 13.02 47.33 5.92
CA GLY A 255 12.48 48.46 6.68
C GLY A 255 11.45 48.09 7.74
N THR A 256 11.24 46.80 7.99
CA THR A 256 10.44 46.22 9.07
C THR A 256 11.37 45.56 10.08
N ASP A 257 11.30 45.96 11.36
CA ASP A 257 12.18 45.37 12.37
C ASP A 257 11.83 43.87 12.57
N ASP A 258 12.81 42.96 12.68
CA ASP A 258 12.62 41.48 12.74
C ASP A 258 11.53 41.03 13.73
N SER A 259 11.42 41.74 14.85
CA SER A 259 10.40 41.44 15.89
C SER A 259 8.95 41.66 15.47
N ALA A 260 8.73 42.29 14.33
CA ALA A 260 7.44 42.59 13.70
C ALA A 260 7.39 42.13 12.25
N ASP A 261 8.42 41.40 11.81
CA ASP A 261 8.53 40.81 10.49
C ASP A 261 8.28 39.30 10.60
N ASP A 262 7.37 38.79 9.79
CA ASP A 262 7.13 37.34 9.73
C ASP A 262 8.22 36.63 8.88
N PHE A 263 8.97 37.39 8.06
CA PHE A 263 10.05 36.95 7.19
C PHE A 263 11.33 37.80 7.36
N PRO A 264 11.98 37.78 8.55
CA PRO A 264 13.14 38.63 8.85
C PRO A 264 14.38 38.41 7.97
N PHE A 265 14.39 37.38 7.13
CA PHE A 265 15.46 37.07 6.17
C PHE A 265 14.97 37.08 4.72
N ASP A 266 13.86 37.73 4.39
CA ASP A 266 13.39 37.91 3.01
C ASP A 266 12.85 39.32 2.80
N GLY A 267 13.73 40.24 2.39
CA GLY A 267 13.35 41.64 2.21
C GLY A 267 12.41 41.93 1.03
N SER A 268 11.75 40.90 0.48
CA SER A 268 10.58 41.05 -0.39
C SER A 268 9.25 40.73 0.28
N GLU A 269 9.27 40.20 1.51
CA GLU A 269 8.12 39.82 2.31
C GLU A 269 8.19 40.43 3.71
N THR A 270 7.04 40.67 4.33
CA THR A 270 7.00 41.22 5.72
C THR A 270 5.83 40.71 6.55
N THR A 271 4.86 40.05 5.91
CA THR A 271 3.58 39.68 6.52
C THR A 271 3.21 38.29 6.02
N ASP A 272 2.74 37.45 6.94
CA ASP A 272 2.15 36.13 6.71
C ASP A 272 0.72 36.16 7.28
N SER A 273 -0.26 36.54 6.46
CA SER A 273 -1.61 36.84 6.92
C SER A 273 -2.37 35.60 7.41
N ASP A 274 -2.02 34.39 6.93
CA ASP A 274 -2.64 33.12 7.33
C ASP A 274 -1.75 32.19 8.16
N GLY A 275 -0.45 32.45 8.23
CA GLY A 275 0.52 31.69 9.01
C GLY A 275 1.04 30.42 8.34
N ASP A 276 0.98 30.32 7.01
CA ASP A 276 1.45 29.15 6.25
C ASP A 276 2.95 29.18 5.89
N SER A 277 3.63 30.27 6.25
CA SER A 277 5.05 30.55 5.99
C SER A 277 5.37 30.91 4.53
N ILE A 278 4.38 31.32 3.74
CA ILE A 278 4.52 32.04 2.47
C ILE A 278 4.11 33.50 2.72
N GLY A 279 4.92 34.45 2.26
CA GLY A 279 4.63 35.87 2.49
C GLY A 279 3.58 36.41 1.54
N ASP A 280 2.77 37.36 1.99
CA ASP A 280 1.62 37.93 1.25
C ASP A 280 2.00 38.49 -0.16
N ASN A 281 3.26 38.82 -0.49
CA ASN A 281 3.61 39.24 -1.86
C ASN A 281 3.91 38.06 -2.81
N ALA A 282 4.16 36.87 -2.27
CA ALA A 282 4.43 35.63 -2.97
C ALA A 282 3.25 34.66 -2.91
N ASP A 283 2.41 34.78 -1.88
CA ASP A 283 1.15 34.07 -1.78
C ASP A 283 0.17 34.58 -2.86
N THR A 284 -0.71 33.69 -3.27
CA THR A 284 -1.82 33.98 -4.17
C THR A 284 -3.16 33.95 -3.47
N ASP A 285 -3.22 33.53 -2.20
CA ASP A 285 -4.41 33.41 -1.35
C ASP A 285 -3.99 33.79 0.08
N ASP A 286 -3.84 35.11 0.31
CA ASP A 286 -3.25 35.72 1.52
C ASP A 286 -3.97 35.36 2.84
N ASP A 287 -5.18 34.80 2.79
CA ASP A 287 -5.91 34.33 3.99
C ASP A 287 -6.29 32.84 3.97
N ASN A 288 -5.88 32.11 2.93
CA ASN A 288 -6.11 30.68 2.73
C ASN A 288 -7.59 30.27 2.84
N ASP A 289 -8.51 31.14 2.40
CA ASP A 289 -9.94 30.84 2.37
C ASP A 289 -10.39 30.04 1.13
N GLY A 290 -9.46 29.83 0.19
CA GLY A 290 -9.63 29.07 -1.03
C GLY A 290 -9.91 29.92 -2.27
N PHE A 291 -9.90 31.26 -2.15
CA PHE A 291 -10.09 32.18 -3.26
C PHE A 291 -8.85 33.06 -3.45
N SER A 292 -8.26 33.04 -4.65
CA SER A 292 -7.07 33.85 -4.92
C SER A 292 -7.33 35.36 -4.79
N ASP A 293 -6.34 36.13 -4.34
CA ASP A 293 -6.48 37.57 -4.06
C ASP A 293 -6.92 38.40 -5.26
N ASP A 294 -6.71 37.91 -6.49
CA ASP A 294 -7.09 38.62 -7.70
C ASP A 294 -8.60 38.56 -8.00
N ILE A 295 -9.28 37.58 -7.42
CA ILE A 295 -10.72 37.33 -7.52
C ILE A 295 -11.44 37.54 -6.20
N ASP A 296 -10.72 37.59 -5.08
CA ASP A 296 -11.30 37.88 -3.78
C ASP A 296 -11.41 39.39 -3.48
N GLU A 297 -12.59 39.82 -2.99
CA GLU A 297 -12.81 41.19 -2.52
C GLU A 297 -12.27 41.40 -1.08
N PHE A 298 -11.94 40.32 -0.36
CA PHE A 298 -11.53 40.33 1.04
C PHE A 298 -10.26 39.52 1.36
N PRO A 299 -9.13 39.72 0.66
CA PRO A 299 -7.94 38.82 0.66
C PRO A 299 -7.16 38.73 1.99
N TYR A 300 -7.71 39.20 3.10
CA TYR A 300 -7.07 39.15 4.42
C TYR A 300 -8.09 38.80 5.53
N ASP A 301 -9.28 38.30 5.16
CA ASP A 301 -10.39 37.98 6.04
C ASP A 301 -10.96 36.59 5.70
N PRO A 302 -10.45 35.51 6.32
CA PRO A 302 -10.73 34.12 5.93
C PRO A 302 -12.17 33.66 6.19
N ASP A 303 -13.02 34.56 6.68
CA ASP A 303 -14.45 34.34 6.91
C ASP A 303 -15.32 34.89 5.76
N LYS A 304 -14.76 35.50 4.69
CA LYS A 304 -15.50 36.01 3.53
C LYS A 304 -14.67 36.03 2.26
N SER A 305 -15.33 35.72 1.14
CA SER A 305 -14.77 35.95 -0.20
C SER A 305 -15.64 36.87 -1.09
N GLY A 306 -15.31 36.98 -2.38
CA GLY A 306 -16.03 37.76 -3.40
C GLY A 306 -17.51 37.39 -3.59
N ASP A 307 -18.21 38.03 -4.54
CA ASP A 307 -19.63 37.78 -4.90
C ASP A 307 -19.72 37.80 -6.44
N VAL A 308 -19.39 36.67 -7.06
CA VAL A 308 -19.12 36.59 -8.50
C VAL A 308 -20.39 36.76 -9.33
N ASP A 309 -21.50 36.15 -8.91
CA ASP A 309 -22.80 36.27 -9.59
C ASP A 309 -23.60 37.55 -9.21
N GLY A 310 -23.22 38.21 -8.11
CA GLY A 310 -23.80 39.46 -7.64
C GLY A 310 -25.16 39.32 -6.97
N ASP A 311 -25.48 38.14 -6.42
CA ASP A 311 -26.74 37.88 -5.71
C ASP A 311 -26.75 38.43 -4.27
N GLY A 312 -25.56 38.74 -3.73
CA GLY A 312 -25.34 39.32 -2.41
C GLY A 312 -25.05 38.31 -1.30
N ILE A 313 -24.73 37.06 -1.65
CA ILE A 313 -24.07 36.06 -0.82
C ILE A 313 -22.59 36.02 -1.24
N ASP A 314 -21.67 35.97 -0.29
CA ASP A 314 -20.24 35.77 -0.60
C ASP A 314 -19.99 34.33 -1.07
N ASN A 315 -19.03 34.13 -1.97
CA ASN A 315 -18.75 32.83 -2.59
C ASN A 315 -18.45 31.72 -1.57
N LEU A 316 -17.79 32.04 -0.44
CA LEU A 316 -17.57 31.10 0.66
C LEU A 316 -18.89 30.57 1.29
N SER A 317 -19.97 31.35 1.14
CA SER A 317 -21.31 31.06 1.66
C SER A 317 -22.35 30.71 0.57
N ASP A 318 -22.01 30.84 -0.71
CA ASP A 318 -22.84 30.43 -1.85
C ASP A 318 -22.52 28.97 -2.23
N ASP A 319 -23.46 28.29 -2.89
CA ASP A 319 -23.25 26.91 -3.38
C ASP A 319 -23.17 26.88 -4.94
N ASP A 320 -23.23 28.03 -5.61
CA ASP A 320 -23.32 28.27 -7.08
C ASP A 320 -22.75 29.68 -7.37
N ASP A 321 -21.45 29.85 -7.16
CA ASP A 321 -20.72 31.13 -7.06
C ASP A 321 -20.86 32.04 -8.30
N ASP A 322 -21.02 31.47 -9.49
CA ASP A 322 -21.19 32.20 -10.75
C ASP A 322 -22.64 32.21 -11.30
N GLY A 323 -23.55 31.52 -10.61
CA GLY A 323 -24.97 31.49 -10.87
C GLY A 323 -25.37 30.88 -12.20
N ASP A 324 -24.54 30.00 -12.78
CA ASP A 324 -24.80 29.34 -14.05
C ASP A 324 -25.79 28.16 -13.94
N GLY A 325 -25.99 27.68 -12.70
CA GLY A 325 -26.90 26.61 -12.34
C GLY A 325 -26.26 25.23 -12.14
N VAL A 326 -24.93 25.13 -12.19
CA VAL A 326 -24.12 24.02 -11.71
C VAL A 326 -23.56 24.40 -10.33
N LEU A 327 -23.70 23.52 -9.34
CA LEU A 327 -23.16 23.80 -8.00
C LEU A 327 -21.63 23.71 -8.01
N ASP A 328 -20.91 24.55 -7.28
CA ASP A 328 -19.44 24.65 -7.28
C ASP A 328 -18.74 23.29 -7.09
N ILE A 329 -19.29 22.44 -6.23
CA ILE A 329 -18.77 21.08 -5.98
C ILE A 329 -18.79 20.16 -7.23
N ASN A 330 -19.55 20.53 -8.26
CA ASN A 330 -19.62 19.83 -9.54
C ASN A 330 -19.17 20.72 -10.72
N ASP A 331 -18.62 21.90 -10.44
CA ASP A 331 -18.15 22.85 -11.44
C ASP A 331 -16.62 22.85 -11.50
N GLN A 332 -16.03 22.77 -12.70
CA GLN A 332 -14.57 22.92 -12.86
C GLN A 332 -14.14 24.38 -12.94
N PHE A 333 -15.07 25.30 -13.20
CA PHE A 333 -14.87 26.74 -13.20
C PHE A 333 -15.95 27.43 -12.36
N PRO A 334 -16.00 27.23 -11.03
CA PRO A 334 -17.06 27.77 -10.15
C PRO A 334 -17.27 29.30 -10.24
N LEU A 335 -16.32 30.03 -10.82
CA LEU A 335 -16.31 31.48 -10.90
C LEU A 335 -16.49 32.02 -12.33
N ASP A 336 -16.71 31.14 -13.32
CA ASP A 336 -16.94 31.52 -14.71
C ASP A 336 -18.19 30.83 -15.26
N GLY A 337 -19.34 31.50 -15.11
CA GLY A 337 -20.63 30.93 -15.54
C GLY A 337 -20.82 30.80 -17.06
N SER A 338 -19.74 30.84 -17.83
CA SER A 338 -19.69 30.40 -19.22
C SER A 338 -18.97 29.08 -19.45
N GLU A 339 -18.32 28.52 -18.42
CA GLU A 339 -17.59 27.26 -18.42
C GLU A 339 -18.02 26.41 -17.23
N THR A 340 -18.09 25.09 -17.40
CA THR A 340 -18.48 24.16 -16.32
C THR A 340 -17.65 22.88 -16.30
N GLU A 341 -16.98 22.58 -17.41
CA GLU A 341 -16.19 21.36 -17.64
C GLU A 341 -14.79 21.81 -18.14
N ASP A 342 -13.72 21.26 -17.54
CA ASP A 342 -12.31 21.35 -17.98
C ASP A 342 -11.82 19.91 -18.22
N PHE A 343 -11.93 19.46 -19.45
CA PHE A 343 -11.83 18.04 -19.72
C PHE A 343 -10.43 17.48 -19.54
N ASP A 344 -9.40 18.19 -19.99
CA ASP A 344 -7.99 17.76 -19.91
C ASP A 344 -7.22 18.46 -18.79
N SER A 345 -7.90 19.29 -18.00
CA SER A 345 -7.35 20.01 -16.84
C SER A 345 -6.20 20.95 -17.23
N ASP A 346 -6.21 21.48 -18.45
CA ASP A 346 -5.22 22.45 -18.91
C ASP A 346 -5.51 23.90 -18.46
N GLY A 347 -6.65 24.11 -17.79
CA GLY A 347 -7.11 25.38 -17.24
C GLY A 347 -7.94 26.20 -18.23
N ILE A 348 -8.31 25.65 -19.38
CA ILE A 348 -9.18 26.27 -20.38
C ILE A 348 -10.48 25.46 -20.43
N GLY A 349 -11.62 26.10 -20.13
CA GLY A 349 -12.90 25.37 -20.15
C GLY A 349 -13.32 24.90 -21.55
N ASP A 350 -14.06 23.79 -21.59
CA ASP A 350 -14.45 23.07 -22.81
C ASP A 350 -15.23 23.94 -23.81
N ASN A 351 -15.92 25.01 -23.37
CA ASN A 351 -16.58 25.90 -24.33
C ASN A 351 -15.60 26.85 -25.05
N ALA A 352 -14.42 27.07 -24.47
CA ALA A 352 -13.33 27.89 -24.98
C ALA A 352 -12.19 27.08 -25.61
N ASP A 353 -11.98 25.83 -25.17
CA ASP A 353 -11.00 24.91 -25.74
C ASP A 353 -11.45 24.36 -27.11
N THR A 354 -10.49 23.91 -27.90
CA THR A 354 -10.67 23.37 -29.26
C THR A 354 -10.06 21.99 -29.45
N ASP A 355 -9.44 21.47 -28.41
CA ASP A 355 -8.90 20.12 -28.27
C ASP A 355 -9.07 19.74 -26.80
N ASP A 356 -10.33 19.64 -26.33
CA ASP A 356 -10.72 19.34 -24.93
C ASP A 356 -9.96 18.10 -24.38
N ASP A 357 -9.50 17.27 -25.32
CA ASP A 357 -8.64 16.10 -25.29
C ASP A 357 -7.16 16.17 -24.88
N ASN A 358 -6.58 17.30 -25.29
CA ASN A 358 -5.18 17.49 -25.67
C ASN A 358 -4.51 16.30 -26.41
N ASP A 359 -5.28 15.49 -27.15
CA ASP A 359 -4.76 14.31 -27.85
C ASP A 359 -4.14 14.65 -29.23
N ASN A 360 -4.13 15.95 -29.58
CA ASN A 360 -3.73 16.55 -30.84
C ASN A 360 -4.74 16.34 -31.98
N ILE A 361 -6.00 16.02 -31.67
CA ILE A 361 -7.11 15.96 -32.60
C ILE A 361 -8.19 16.94 -32.12
N ILE A 362 -8.29 18.09 -32.79
CA ILE A 362 -9.33 19.09 -32.49
C ILE A 362 -10.74 18.47 -32.41
N ASP A 363 -11.62 18.92 -31.51
CA ASP A 363 -12.94 18.27 -31.22
C ASP A 363 -13.88 18.19 -32.43
N SER A 364 -13.64 19.06 -33.41
CA SER A 364 -14.36 19.03 -34.69
C SER A 364 -13.99 17.83 -35.58
N GLU A 365 -12.80 17.27 -35.40
CA GLU A 365 -12.25 16.09 -36.08
C GLU A 365 -12.18 14.86 -35.15
N ASP A 366 -12.29 15.08 -33.83
CA ASP A 366 -12.23 14.05 -32.82
C ASP A 366 -13.46 13.13 -32.82
N ARG A 367 -13.20 11.83 -32.62
CA ARG A 367 -14.21 10.76 -32.62
C ARG A 367 -14.28 10.01 -31.31
N LEU A 368 -13.36 10.26 -30.42
CA LEU A 368 -13.08 9.48 -29.24
C LEU A 368 -12.50 10.42 -28.19
N TYR A 369 -13.35 10.85 -27.26
CA TYR A 369 -12.97 11.80 -26.24
C TYR A 369 -13.27 11.24 -24.84
N VAL A 370 -12.26 11.21 -23.97
CA VAL A 370 -12.31 10.79 -22.56
C VAL A 370 -13.06 11.75 -21.61
N THR A 371 -14.40 11.78 -21.61
CA THR A 371 -15.14 12.69 -20.69
C THR A 371 -14.77 12.52 -19.21
N GLY A 372 -14.26 13.59 -18.59
CA GLY A 372 -13.85 13.63 -17.18
C GLY A 372 -12.44 13.12 -16.94
N GLN A 373 -11.50 13.40 -17.86
CA GLN A 373 -10.09 13.00 -17.76
C GLN A 373 -9.35 13.79 -16.68
N ARG A 374 -9.16 13.18 -15.51
CA ARG A 374 -8.32 13.76 -14.46
C ARG A 374 -6.88 13.27 -14.56
N ASP A 375 -5.93 14.17 -14.32
CA ASP A 375 -4.52 13.82 -14.10
C ASP A 375 -4.35 12.84 -12.94
N SER A 376 -5.27 12.90 -11.97
CA SER A 376 -5.35 11.93 -10.89
C SER A 376 -6.79 11.51 -10.62
N TYR A 377 -6.98 10.22 -10.43
CA TYR A 377 -8.25 9.66 -9.98
C TYR A 377 -8.08 9.08 -8.59
N LEU A 378 -9.04 9.32 -7.72
CA LEU A 378 -9.12 8.58 -6.48
C LEU A 378 -9.32 7.09 -6.81
N GLN A 379 -8.83 6.23 -5.92
CA GLN A 379 -9.01 4.79 -6.08
C GLN A 379 -10.49 4.45 -6.28
N GLU A 380 -10.79 3.64 -7.31
CA GLU A 380 -12.15 3.23 -7.69
C GLU A 380 -13.06 4.33 -8.23
N GLU A 381 -12.54 5.54 -8.45
CA GLU A 381 -13.23 6.55 -9.20
C GLU A 381 -13.48 6.08 -10.64
N THR A 382 -14.65 6.45 -11.18
CA THR A 382 -15.07 5.99 -12.50
C THR A 382 -14.53 6.93 -13.56
N ILE A 383 -13.70 6.39 -14.44
CA ILE A 383 -13.23 7.03 -15.66
C ILE A 383 -14.30 6.81 -16.73
N LYS A 384 -14.80 7.91 -17.31
CA LYS A 384 -15.80 7.87 -18.37
C LYS A 384 -15.14 8.22 -19.70
N LEU A 385 -15.64 7.61 -20.77
CA LEU A 385 -15.13 7.80 -22.10
C LEU A 385 -16.28 7.92 -23.07
N THR A 386 -16.26 8.94 -23.91
CA THR A 386 -17.32 9.21 -24.87
C THR A 386 -16.82 9.04 -26.32
N ALA A 387 -17.63 8.40 -27.15
CA ALA A 387 -17.28 8.13 -28.55
C ALA A 387 -18.39 8.62 -29.49
N LYS A 388 -18.00 9.33 -30.57
CA LYS A 388 -18.90 10.02 -31.50
C LYS A 388 -18.80 9.44 -32.91
N GLY A 389 -19.93 9.41 -33.61
CA GLY A 389 -19.98 9.07 -35.04
C GLY A 389 -20.54 7.69 -35.39
N PHE A 390 -21.17 6.99 -34.44
CA PHE A 390 -21.79 5.68 -34.68
C PHE A 390 -23.32 5.76 -34.80
N ASP A 391 -23.91 4.86 -35.59
CA ASP A 391 -25.36 4.67 -35.65
C ASP A 391 -25.87 4.06 -34.31
N PRO A 392 -27.11 4.36 -33.86
CA PRO A 392 -27.73 3.72 -32.69
C PRO A 392 -27.72 2.17 -32.67
N ASN A 393 -27.48 1.51 -33.80
CA ASN A 393 -27.41 0.04 -33.91
C ASN A 393 -26.07 -0.57 -33.46
N PHE A 394 -25.36 0.03 -32.51
CA PHE A 394 -24.11 -0.52 -31.96
C PHE A 394 -24.34 -1.70 -30.99
N GLU A 395 -25.58 -2.18 -30.87
CA GLU A 395 -25.86 -3.48 -30.28
C GLU A 395 -26.24 -4.56 -31.31
N ILE A 396 -25.74 -5.76 -31.01
CA ILE A 396 -26.15 -7.08 -31.49
C ILE A 396 -25.54 -7.52 -32.82
N ALA A 397 -24.29 -7.96 -32.78
CA ALA A 397 -23.93 -9.20 -33.46
C ALA A 397 -22.77 -9.89 -32.74
N LEU A 398 -22.75 -11.21 -32.90
CA LEU A 398 -21.78 -12.18 -32.42
C LEU A 398 -20.32 -11.75 -32.74
N GLU A 399 -19.32 -12.49 -32.25
CA GLU A 399 -17.87 -12.32 -32.44
C GLU A 399 -17.36 -12.05 -33.90
N SER A 400 -18.24 -11.89 -34.90
CA SER A 400 -17.91 -11.69 -36.31
C SER A 400 -18.35 -10.39 -36.97
N ASP A 401 -19.16 -9.50 -36.37
CA ASP A 401 -19.75 -8.37 -37.14
C ASP A 401 -19.98 -7.07 -36.31
N GLY A 402 -19.27 -5.96 -36.60
CA GLY A 402 -19.56 -4.63 -36.03
C GLY A 402 -18.35 -3.71 -35.75
N TRP A 403 -18.60 -2.56 -35.09
CA TRP A 403 -17.59 -1.69 -34.48
C TRP A 403 -17.19 -2.24 -33.10
N HIS A 404 -15.91 -2.12 -32.75
CA HIS A 404 -15.31 -2.67 -31.53
C HIS A 404 -14.46 -1.60 -30.85
N ILE A 405 -14.48 -1.58 -29.51
CA ILE A 405 -13.56 -0.80 -28.69
C ILE A 405 -12.80 -1.74 -27.75
N GLN A 406 -11.52 -1.48 -27.56
CA GLN A 406 -10.61 -2.26 -26.72
C GLN A 406 -9.73 -1.31 -25.91
N PHE A 407 -9.59 -1.53 -24.61
CA PHE A 407 -8.66 -0.78 -23.78
C PHE A 407 -7.75 -1.68 -22.95
N TYR A 408 -6.55 -1.19 -22.61
CA TYR A 408 -5.58 -1.86 -21.74
C TYR A 408 -4.93 -0.87 -20.79
N THR A 409 -5.04 -1.07 -19.47
CA THR A 409 -4.38 -0.22 -18.47
C THR A 409 -3.08 -0.86 -17.96
N TYR A 410 -2.00 -0.09 -17.97
CA TYR A 410 -0.65 -0.49 -17.58
C TYR A 410 -0.15 0.41 -16.47
N SER A 411 0.63 -0.14 -15.52
CA SER A 411 1.51 0.71 -14.73
C SER A 411 2.64 1.25 -15.62
N VAL A 412 2.94 2.54 -15.51
CA VAL A 412 4.05 3.17 -16.24
C VAL A 412 5.40 2.59 -15.80
N GLU A 413 5.52 2.20 -14.53
CA GLU A 413 6.75 1.64 -13.95
C GLU A 413 6.96 0.16 -14.33
N GLU A 414 5.87 -0.59 -14.51
CA GLU A 414 5.88 -2.01 -14.88
C GLU A 414 5.04 -2.32 -16.13
N PRO A 415 5.48 -1.90 -17.33
CA PRO A 415 4.70 -2.04 -18.57
C PRO A 415 4.48 -3.50 -19.04
N GLY A 416 5.02 -4.50 -18.32
CA GLY A 416 4.91 -5.93 -18.63
C GLY A 416 3.91 -6.71 -17.76
N ASN A 417 3.31 -6.09 -16.73
CA ASN A 417 2.34 -6.70 -15.84
C ASN A 417 0.98 -6.01 -16.00
N TYR A 418 -0.01 -6.73 -16.52
CA TYR A 418 -1.39 -6.22 -16.64
C TYR A 418 -2.01 -6.09 -15.25
N LEU A 419 -2.43 -4.89 -14.85
CA LEU A 419 -3.17 -4.66 -13.59
C LEU A 419 -4.68 -4.82 -13.77
N THR A 420 -5.15 -4.75 -15.01
CA THR A 420 -6.49 -5.18 -15.45
C THR A 420 -6.35 -6.03 -16.71
N GLU A 421 -6.88 -7.26 -16.67
CA GLU A 421 -7.10 -8.08 -17.85
C GLU A 421 -8.57 -7.92 -18.26
N TYR A 422 -8.86 -7.31 -19.41
CA TYR A 422 -10.13 -7.58 -20.10
C TYR A 422 -9.89 -8.64 -21.17
N VAL A 423 -10.30 -9.88 -20.84
CA VAL A 423 -10.48 -10.97 -21.80
C VAL A 423 -11.94 -10.97 -22.24
N ASN A 424 -12.14 -10.68 -23.54
CA ASN A 424 -13.12 -11.28 -24.43
C ASN A 424 -14.61 -11.34 -23.99
N GLY A 425 -15.47 -10.60 -24.71
CA GLY A 425 -16.92 -10.87 -24.78
C GLY A 425 -17.81 -9.73 -24.28
N GLY A 426 -18.01 -8.71 -25.12
CA GLY A 426 -18.81 -7.51 -24.87
C GLY A 426 -20.06 -7.66 -23.98
N ALA A 427 -19.94 -7.21 -22.74
CA ALA A 427 -21.05 -6.78 -21.90
C ALA A 427 -20.72 -5.38 -21.34
N TYR A 428 -21.67 -4.47 -21.54
CA TYR A 428 -21.47 -3.04 -21.71
C TYR A 428 -21.65 -2.24 -20.40
N ASN A 429 -20.74 -1.31 -20.11
CA ASN A 429 -21.01 -0.02 -19.43
C ASN A 429 -21.07 1.11 -20.47
N ALA A 430 -21.53 0.79 -21.68
CA ALA A 430 -21.62 1.73 -22.79
C ALA A 430 -23.09 2.19 -22.93
N ASN A 431 -23.38 3.46 -22.70
CA ASN A 431 -24.72 4.03 -22.84
C ASN A 431 -24.78 4.93 -24.08
N PHE A 432 -25.79 4.73 -24.94
CA PHE A 432 -25.99 5.57 -26.12
C PHE A 432 -27.07 6.60 -25.89
N ASP A 433 -26.71 7.87 -25.96
CA ASP A 433 -27.67 8.96 -25.99
C ASP A 433 -28.12 9.22 -27.44
N ALA A 434 -29.39 8.91 -27.72
CA ALA A 434 -29.99 9.09 -29.03
C ALA A 434 -30.19 10.57 -29.44
N PHE A 435 -30.11 11.51 -28.49
CA PHE A 435 -30.21 12.95 -28.74
C PHE A 435 -28.87 13.55 -29.13
N SER A 436 -27.83 13.32 -28.33
CA SER A 436 -26.46 13.81 -28.60
C SER A 436 -25.71 12.94 -29.61
N LYS A 437 -26.16 11.69 -29.83
CA LYS A 437 -25.53 10.65 -30.68
C LYS A 437 -24.16 10.19 -30.18
N LEU A 438 -24.02 10.11 -28.86
CA LEU A 438 -22.77 9.77 -28.18
C LEU A 438 -22.88 8.44 -27.45
N TRP A 439 -21.78 7.69 -27.43
CA TRP A 439 -21.60 6.47 -26.63
C TRP A 439 -20.74 6.79 -25.41
N THR A 440 -21.23 6.61 -24.19
CA THR A 440 -20.45 6.79 -22.95
C THR A 440 -20.07 5.45 -22.35
N ILE A 441 -18.79 5.20 -22.12
CA ILE A 441 -18.16 3.96 -21.65
C ILE A 441 -17.52 4.23 -20.29
N GLU A 442 -17.81 3.42 -19.28
CA GLU A 442 -17.31 3.65 -17.92
C GLU A 442 -16.41 2.49 -17.43
N TYR A 443 -15.23 2.82 -16.88
CA TYR A 443 -14.30 1.88 -16.24
C TYR A 443 -13.66 2.50 -14.98
N TRP A 444 -13.12 1.69 -14.06
CA TRP A 444 -12.59 2.18 -12.78
C TRP A 444 -11.09 2.46 -12.81
N ALA A 445 -10.64 3.51 -12.11
CA ALA A 445 -9.24 3.77 -11.83
C ALA A 445 -8.59 2.64 -11.00
N PRO A 446 -7.30 2.29 -11.20
CA PRO A 446 -6.63 1.22 -10.47
C PRO A 446 -6.55 1.52 -8.98
N ARG A 447 -6.81 0.51 -8.13
CA ARG A 447 -6.83 0.65 -6.66
C ARG A 447 -5.46 0.82 -6.00
N LYS A 448 -4.39 0.85 -6.79
CA LYS A 448 -3.03 1.00 -6.29
C LYS A 448 -2.56 2.41 -6.66
N PRO A 449 -2.05 3.21 -5.70
CA PRO A 449 -1.44 4.48 -6.04
C PRO A 449 -0.30 4.30 -7.05
N GLY A 450 -0.19 5.24 -7.98
CA GLY A 450 0.88 5.25 -8.97
C GLY A 450 0.42 5.70 -10.34
N ASN A 451 1.35 5.69 -11.28
CA ASN A 451 1.13 6.22 -12.62
C ASN A 451 0.70 5.13 -13.58
N TYR A 452 -0.37 5.41 -14.33
CA TYR A 452 -1.01 4.49 -15.25
C TYR A 452 -1.11 5.04 -16.66
N ARG A 453 -1.21 4.10 -17.61
CA ARG A 453 -1.54 4.37 -19.00
C ARG A 453 -2.64 3.44 -19.46
N THR A 454 -3.74 3.94 -19.99
CA THR A 454 -4.75 3.16 -20.71
C THR A 454 -4.59 3.32 -22.21
N GLU A 455 -4.25 2.26 -22.96
CA GLU A 455 -4.25 2.25 -24.43
C GLU A 455 -5.64 1.84 -24.93
N LEU A 456 -6.32 2.73 -25.65
CA LEU A 456 -7.61 2.49 -26.28
C LEU A 456 -7.44 2.22 -27.78
N SER A 457 -8.28 1.35 -28.35
CA SER A 457 -8.32 1.03 -29.77
C SER A 457 -9.76 0.82 -30.24
N LEU A 458 -10.19 1.58 -31.24
CA LEU A 458 -11.49 1.49 -31.88
C LEU A 458 -11.31 0.98 -33.32
N TYR A 459 -12.06 -0.06 -33.71
CA TYR A 459 -11.96 -0.65 -35.06
C TYR A 459 -13.29 -1.23 -35.60
N CYS A 460 -13.50 -1.16 -36.93
CA CYS A 460 -14.64 -1.78 -37.63
C CYS A 460 -14.24 -3.16 -38.19
N SER A 461 -14.95 -4.23 -37.81
CA SER A 461 -14.70 -5.61 -38.27
C SER A 461 -15.39 -6.00 -39.60
N MET A 462 -16.20 -5.11 -40.19
CA MET A 462 -16.97 -5.40 -41.42
C MET A 462 -16.23 -5.05 -42.75
N SER A 463 -16.74 -5.57 -43.88
CA SER A 463 -16.27 -5.15 -45.22
C SER A 463 -16.61 -3.67 -45.53
N PRO A 464 -15.81 -2.96 -46.38
CA PRO A 464 -15.90 -1.51 -46.59
C PRO A 464 -17.27 -0.94 -46.98
N SER A 465 -18.20 -1.76 -47.47
CA SER A 465 -19.55 -1.34 -47.84
C SER A 465 -20.53 -1.24 -46.67
N ALA A 466 -20.20 -1.78 -45.49
CA ALA A 466 -21.03 -1.73 -44.30
C ALA A 466 -20.59 -0.65 -43.28
N CYS A 467 -19.32 -0.26 -43.25
CA CYS A 467 -18.83 0.89 -42.48
C CYS A 467 -19.06 2.23 -43.24
N GLU A 468 -20.18 2.35 -43.99
CA GLU A 468 -20.59 3.50 -44.83
C GLU A 468 -19.52 4.53 -45.25
N SER A 469 -18.65 4.27 -46.24
CA SER A 469 -17.68 5.27 -46.75
C SER A 469 -16.73 5.91 -45.73
N PHE A 470 -16.68 5.42 -44.49
CA PHE A 470 -15.72 5.83 -43.47
C PHE A 470 -14.44 4.98 -43.60
N PRO A 471 -13.25 5.61 -43.52
CA PRO A 471 -11.99 4.90 -43.71
C PRO A 471 -11.82 3.81 -42.65
N TYR A 472 -11.32 2.65 -43.09
CA TYR A 472 -10.91 1.50 -42.29
C TYR A 472 -9.65 1.87 -41.50
N GLU A 473 -9.77 2.76 -40.54
CA GLU A 473 -8.67 3.21 -39.70
C GLU A 473 -8.99 2.83 -38.26
N GLU A 474 -8.12 2.00 -37.69
CA GLU A 474 -8.05 1.75 -36.26
C GLU A 474 -7.65 3.08 -35.61
N VAL A 475 -8.54 3.64 -34.79
CA VAL A 475 -8.25 4.84 -34.00
C VAL A 475 -7.68 4.37 -32.67
N LYS A 476 -6.52 4.90 -32.30
CA LYS A 476 -5.85 4.57 -31.04
C LYS A 476 -5.66 5.83 -30.23
N GLN A 477 -5.93 5.73 -28.93
CA GLN A 477 -5.72 6.81 -27.98
C GLN A 477 -5.00 6.27 -26.75
N ASN A 478 -4.24 7.10 -26.05
CA ASN A 478 -3.63 6.72 -24.79
C ASN A 478 -4.03 7.73 -23.72
N ILE A 479 -4.54 7.23 -22.60
CA ILE A 479 -4.92 8.01 -21.43
C ILE A 479 -3.83 7.82 -20.40
N PHE A 480 -3.27 8.89 -19.85
CA PHE A 480 -2.30 8.83 -18.76
C PHE A 480 -2.93 9.45 -17.54
N PHE A 481 -2.77 8.82 -16.38
CA PHE A 481 -3.33 9.32 -15.13
C PHE A 481 -2.60 8.69 -13.94
N ALA A 482 -2.56 9.41 -12.83
CA ALA A 482 -2.22 8.86 -11.53
C ALA A 482 -3.47 8.25 -10.89
N SER A 483 -3.33 7.17 -10.13
CA SER A 483 -4.28 6.89 -9.06
C SER A 483 -3.70 7.36 -7.74
N THR A 484 -4.50 8.09 -6.96
CA THR A 484 -4.12 8.71 -5.69
C THR A 484 -5.09 8.29 -4.58
N CYS A 485 -4.75 8.60 -3.34
CA CYS A 485 -5.57 8.35 -2.16
C CYS A 485 -5.72 9.65 -1.37
N GLU A 486 -6.82 9.84 -0.65
CA GLU A 486 -7.07 11.07 0.14
C GLU A 486 -6.15 11.20 1.36
N GLN A 487 -5.51 10.13 1.83
CA GLN A 487 -4.68 10.13 3.06
C GLN A 487 -3.41 9.28 2.91
N GLU A 488 -2.24 9.87 3.22
CA GLU A 488 -0.94 9.18 3.32
C GLU A 488 -0.61 8.81 4.79
N PRO A 489 -0.09 7.60 5.08
CA PRO A 489 0.13 6.49 4.16
C PRO A 489 -1.21 5.99 3.62
N CYS A 490 -1.26 5.65 2.32
CA CYS A 490 -2.46 5.07 1.69
C CYS A 490 -2.89 3.81 2.45
N THR A 491 -3.72 4.01 3.47
CA THR A 491 -4.28 3.00 4.32
C THR A 491 -5.63 2.71 3.72
N TYR A 492 -5.62 1.81 2.75
CA TYR A 492 -6.85 1.14 2.38
C TYR A 492 -7.32 0.35 3.60
N GLU A 493 -8.19 0.96 4.40
CA GLU A 493 -9.15 0.16 5.15
C GLU A 493 -10.14 -0.37 4.13
N PRO A 494 -10.16 -1.69 3.84
CA PRO A 494 -11.26 -2.22 3.07
C PRO A 494 -12.55 -1.77 3.75
N LEU A 495 -13.54 -1.31 2.96
CA LEU A 495 -14.93 -1.34 3.43
C LEU A 495 -15.09 -2.68 4.16
N PRO A 496 -15.42 -2.68 5.46
CA PRO A 496 -15.24 -3.85 6.31
C PRO A 496 -15.86 -5.05 5.59
N ALA A 497 -14.99 -5.96 5.13
CA ALA A 497 -15.42 -7.04 4.29
C ALA A 497 -16.57 -7.74 5.00
N ARG A 498 -17.70 -7.87 4.32
CA ARG A 498 -18.81 -8.66 4.83
C ARG A 498 -18.25 -10.06 5.19
N GLY A 499 -18.67 -10.63 6.31
CA GLY A 499 -18.20 -11.94 6.77
C GLY A 499 -16.94 -11.94 7.65
N ASN A 500 -16.53 -13.13 8.04
CA ASN A 500 -15.39 -13.36 8.94
C ASN A 500 -14.22 -13.95 8.15
N TYR A 501 -13.01 -13.50 8.47
CA TYR A 501 -11.79 -14.04 7.89
C TYR A 501 -11.66 -15.54 8.18
N VAL A 502 -11.46 -16.30 7.11
CA VAL A 502 -11.06 -17.71 7.17
C VAL A 502 -9.53 -17.82 7.06
N THR A 503 -8.91 -16.91 6.31
CA THR A 503 -7.46 -16.85 6.08
C THR A 503 -6.79 -15.78 6.92
N ASN A 504 -5.53 -16.05 7.30
CA ASN A 504 -4.62 -15.06 7.86
C ASN A 504 -3.21 -15.27 7.28
N THR A 505 -3.14 -15.33 5.95
CA THR A 505 -1.90 -15.57 5.21
C THR A 505 -1.40 -14.26 4.62
N ALA A 506 -0.08 -14.06 4.56
CA ALA A 506 0.52 -12.87 3.95
C ALA A 506 0.44 -12.85 2.40
N THR A 507 -0.25 -13.81 1.79
CA THR A 507 -0.31 -13.99 0.33
C THR A 507 -1.68 -14.52 -0.07
N SER A 508 -2.06 -14.35 -1.35
CA SER A 508 -3.40 -14.68 -1.84
C SER A 508 -3.83 -16.13 -1.57
N SER A 509 -5.04 -16.27 -1.06
CA SER A 509 -5.77 -17.51 -0.84
C SER A 509 -6.99 -17.58 -1.76
N VAL A 510 -7.16 -18.73 -2.42
CA VAL A 510 -8.16 -18.92 -3.48
C VAL A 510 -8.81 -20.30 -3.39
N GLN A 511 -9.89 -20.50 -4.15
CA GLN A 511 -10.60 -21.76 -4.36
C GLN A 511 -11.10 -22.38 -3.06
N PRO A 512 -11.94 -21.67 -2.30
CA PRO A 512 -12.45 -22.17 -1.03
C PRO A 512 -13.55 -23.21 -1.24
N GLY A 513 -13.65 -24.14 -0.29
CA GLY A 513 -14.81 -25.01 -0.12
C GLY A 513 -14.99 -25.37 1.35
N PHE A 514 -16.22 -25.59 1.80
CA PHE A 514 -16.47 -25.86 3.22
C PHE A 514 -17.53 -26.93 3.47
N ALA A 515 -17.52 -27.52 4.67
CA ALA A 515 -18.54 -28.46 5.13
C ALA A 515 -18.90 -28.19 6.58
N GLN A 516 -20.18 -28.41 6.91
CA GLN A 516 -20.62 -28.54 8.29
C GLN A 516 -20.56 -30.02 8.69
N LYS A 517 -19.86 -30.29 9.79
CA LYS A 517 -19.78 -31.61 10.40
C LYS A 517 -21.07 -31.97 11.14
N ASN A 518 -21.27 -33.24 11.43
CA ASN A 518 -22.41 -33.84 12.10
C ASN A 518 -22.58 -33.30 13.52
N ASP A 519 -21.49 -32.88 14.16
CA ASP A 519 -21.50 -32.22 15.47
C ASP A 519 -21.83 -30.72 15.40
N GLY A 520 -22.03 -30.18 14.20
CA GLY A 520 -22.39 -28.79 13.91
C GLY A 520 -21.19 -27.88 13.62
N SER A 521 -19.96 -28.32 13.89
CA SER A 521 -18.76 -27.51 13.65
C SER A 521 -18.37 -27.46 12.16
N LEU A 522 -17.63 -26.42 11.77
CA LEU A 522 -17.31 -26.15 10.36
C LEU A 522 -15.86 -26.48 10.04
N ILE A 523 -15.62 -26.97 8.83
CA ILE A 523 -14.28 -27.14 8.26
C ILE A 523 -14.25 -26.58 6.84
N ALA A 524 -13.18 -25.87 6.51
CA ALA A 524 -12.95 -25.33 5.18
C ALA A 524 -11.59 -25.78 4.64
N ILE A 525 -11.46 -25.70 3.33
CA ILE A 525 -10.23 -25.94 2.57
C ILE A 525 -10.05 -24.82 1.55
N TYR A 526 -8.82 -24.35 1.38
CA TYR A 526 -8.46 -23.33 0.38
C TYR A 526 -6.98 -23.46 -0.02
N SER A 527 -6.63 -22.90 -1.18
CA SER A 527 -5.28 -22.97 -1.75
C SER A 527 -4.54 -21.65 -1.59
N VAL A 528 -3.27 -21.71 -1.17
CA VAL A 528 -2.39 -20.54 -0.98
C VAL A 528 -1.43 -20.41 -2.16
N ASN A 529 -1.37 -19.23 -2.79
CA ASN A 529 -0.64 -19.01 -4.04
C ASN A 529 0.89 -19.10 -3.90
N SER A 530 1.47 -18.56 -2.84
CA SER A 530 2.93 -18.43 -2.69
C SER A 530 3.63 -19.73 -2.26
N GLU A 531 2.96 -20.55 -1.48
CA GLU A 531 3.52 -21.80 -0.92
C GLU A 531 3.20 -23.02 -1.78
N PHE A 532 2.40 -22.86 -2.84
CA PHE A 532 1.83 -23.98 -3.61
C PHE A 532 1.26 -25.07 -2.69
N SER A 533 0.53 -24.65 -1.66
CA SER A 533 -0.04 -25.51 -0.62
C SER A 533 -1.55 -25.33 -0.53
N THR A 534 -2.24 -26.33 0.00
CA THR A 534 -3.67 -26.25 0.35
C THR A 534 -3.80 -26.45 1.85
N LEU A 535 -4.54 -25.58 2.51
CA LEU A 535 -4.78 -25.63 3.94
C LEU A 535 -6.18 -26.18 4.21
N SER A 536 -6.30 -26.92 5.31
CA SER A 536 -7.57 -27.26 5.93
C SER A 536 -7.66 -26.52 7.25
N THR A 537 -8.78 -25.83 7.48
CA THR A 537 -8.99 -24.94 8.61
C THR A 537 -10.31 -25.28 9.29
N GLU A 538 -10.34 -25.23 10.61
CA GLU A 538 -11.51 -25.58 11.41
C GLU A 538 -12.02 -24.33 12.13
N SER A 539 -13.35 -24.16 12.16
CA SER A 539 -13.93 -23.07 12.93
C SER A 539 -14.01 -23.42 14.41
N LEU A 540 -13.64 -22.45 15.26
CA LEU A 540 -13.64 -22.60 16.72
C LEU A 540 -14.99 -22.22 17.36
N ASP A 541 -15.83 -21.47 16.65
CA ASP A 541 -17.00 -20.79 17.22
C ASP A 541 -18.20 -20.66 16.26
N GLY A 542 -18.29 -21.53 15.24
CA GLY A 542 -19.42 -21.54 14.31
C GLY A 542 -19.29 -20.52 13.18
N GLY A 543 -18.05 -20.21 12.80
CA GLY A 543 -17.68 -19.46 11.61
C GLY A 543 -17.15 -18.06 11.87
N ALA A 544 -17.09 -17.61 13.13
CA ALA A 544 -16.57 -16.29 13.47
C ALA A 544 -15.03 -16.26 13.57
N THR A 545 -14.42 -17.36 13.99
CA THR A 545 -12.97 -17.57 14.01
C THR A 545 -12.60 -18.94 13.45
N TRP A 546 -11.46 -18.98 12.79
CA TRP A 546 -10.92 -20.12 12.05
C TRP A 546 -9.46 -20.34 12.41
N GLU A 547 -9.04 -21.60 12.49
CA GLU A 547 -7.66 -21.99 12.79
C GLU A 547 -7.19 -23.09 11.83
N ASP A 548 -5.98 -22.92 11.29
CA ASP A 548 -5.34 -23.90 10.43
C ASP A 548 -5.14 -25.24 11.16
N LYS A 549 -5.71 -26.29 10.59
CA LYS A 549 -5.69 -27.64 11.14
C LYS A 549 -4.60 -28.51 10.53
N ALA A 550 -4.42 -28.42 9.21
CA ALA A 550 -3.38 -29.15 8.50
C ALA A 550 -3.11 -28.58 7.11
N THR A 551 -1.87 -28.73 6.65
CA THR A 551 -1.46 -28.51 5.26
C THR A 551 -1.54 -29.83 4.50
N LEU A 552 -2.19 -29.80 3.34
CA LEU A 552 -2.25 -30.92 2.42
C LEU A 552 -0.89 -31.15 1.74
N PRO A 553 -0.59 -32.38 1.30
CA PRO A 553 0.71 -32.71 0.70
C PRO A 553 0.98 -32.03 -0.64
N GLU A 554 -0.03 -31.41 -1.26
CA GLU A 554 0.07 -30.73 -2.55
C GLU A 554 -0.99 -29.63 -2.68
N ARG A 555 -0.75 -28.69 -3.60
CA ARG A 555 -1.76 -27.74 -4.05
C ARG A 555 -2.89 -28.47 -4.76
N VAL A 556 -4.10 -28.12 -4.37
CA VAL A 556 -5.34 -28.47 -5.02
C VAL A 556 -5.75 -27.35 -5.97
N TYR A 557 -6.21 -27.72 -7.16
CA TYR A 557 -6.73 -26.78 -8.16
C TYR A 557 -8.22 -27.02 -8.38
N GLY A 558 -8.96 -25.92 -8.60
CA GLY A 558 -10.41 -25.90 -8.73
C GLY A 558 -11.11 -25.77 -7.39
N ASP A 559 -12.39 -25.39 -7.41
CA ASP A 559 -13.19 -25.15 -6.21
C ASP A 559 -13.58 -26.51 -5.58
N PRO A 560 -13.07 -26.85 -4.39
CA PRO A 560 -13.20 -28.20 -3.89
C PRO A 560 -14.54 -28.41 -3.20
N SER A 561 -15.32 -29.36 -3.71
CA SER A 561 -16.58 -29.75 -3.07
C SER A 561 -16.32 -30.73 -1.92
N ILE A 562 -16.35 -30.24 -0.68
CA ILE A 562 -16.14 -31.04 0.54
C ILE A 562 -17.46 -31.45 1.20
N ILE A 563 -17.53 -32.70 1.66
CA ILE A 563 -18.64 -33.26 2.43
C ILE A 563 -18.13 -34.04 3.64
N GLU A 564 -18.96 -34.15 4.67
CA GLU A 564 -18.82 -35.21 5.66
C GLU A 564 -19.77 -36.36 5.33
N THR A 565 -19.22 -37.56 5.28
CA THR A 565 -20.00 -38.78 5.08
C THR A 565 -20.81 -39.13 6.33
N ALA A 566 -21.87 -39.93 6.16
CA ALA A 566 -22.63 -40.53 7.27
C ALA A 566 -21.76 -41.40 8.21
N GLY A 567 -20.57 -41.82 7.76
CA GLY A 567 -19.58 -42.52 8.57
C GLY A 567 -18.68 -41.60 9.42
N GLY A 568 -18.83 -40.28 9.29
CA GLY A 568 -18.04 -39.27 9.99
C GLY A 568 -16.68 -38.96 9.36
N SER A 569 -16.42 -39.43 8.13
CA SER A 569 -15.20 -39.11 7.38
C SER A 569 -15.44 -37.93 6.45
N LEU A 570 -14.46 -37.04 6.35
CA LEU A 570 -14.44 -35.92 5.41
C LEU A 570 -13.88 -36.37 4.07
N ILE A 571 -14.55 -35.97 2.99
CA ILE A 571 -14.14 -36.29 1.63
C ILE A 571 -14.35 -35.05 0.75
N PHE A 572 -13.39 -34.77 -0.13
CA PHE A 572 -13.59 -33.84 -1.23
C PHE A 572 -12.95 -34.35 -2.52
N ALA A 573 -13.43 -33.85 -3.65
CA ALA A 573 -12.89 -34.12 -4.97
C ALA A 573 -12.28 -32.85 -5.55
N ALA A 574 -11.14 -32.98 -6.26
CA ALA A 574 -10.51 -31.87 -6.95
C ALA A 574 -9.56 -32.34 -8.07
N LEU A 575 -8.96 -31.39 -8.79
CA LEU A 575 -7.94 -31.70 -9.81
C LEU A 575 -6.68 -32.28 -9.17
N CYS A 576 -6.11 -33.32 -9.77
CA CYS A 576 -4.83 -33.88 -9.35
C CYS A 576 -3.65 -32.92 -9.65
N ASN A 577 -2.68 -32.81 -8.73
CA ASN A 577 -1.44 -32.08 -8.98
C ASN A 577 -0.68 -32.65 -10.20
N GLY A 578 -0.31 -31.78 -11.15
CA GLY A 578 0.30 -32.17 -12.43
C GLY A 578 -0.55 -31.85 -13.67
N GLY A 579 -1.72 -31.23 -13.50
CA GLY A 579 -2.46 -30.60 -14.59
C GLY A 579 -3.59 -31.41 -15.21
N GLY A 580 -4.03 -32.53 -14.60
CA GLY A 580 -5.19 -33.27 -15.10
C GLY A 580 -5.59 -34.46 -14.24
N GLY A 581 -6.89 -34.76 -14.23
CA GLY A 581 -7.46 -35.93 -13.55
C GLY A 581 -8.25 -35.58 -12.28
N VAL A 582 -9.01 -36.57 -11.79
CA VAL A 582 -9.88 -36.47 -10.62
C VAL A 582 -9.24 -37.17 -9.43
N CYS A 583 -8.94 -36.40 -8.39
CA CYS A 583 -8.39 -36.89 -7.14
C CYS A 583 -9.39 -36.76 -6.00
N LEU A 584 -9.57 -37.85 -5.26
CA LEU A 584 -10.31 -37.87 -4.01
C LEU A 584 -9.37 -37.73 -2.84
N TYR A 585 -9.73 -36.83 -1.94
CA TYR A 585 -9.05 -36.62 -0.68
C TYR A 585 -9.96 -37.05 0.45
N SER A 586 -9.44 -37.81 1.40
CA SER A 586 -10.21 -38.24 2.57
C SER A 586 -9.45 -38.07 3.87
N SER A 587 -10.17 -37.69 4.91
CA SER A 587 -9.66 -37.51 6.27
C SER A 587 -10.69 -37.96 7.30
N SER A 588 -10.24 -38.39 8.47
CA SER A 588 -11.12 -38.70 9.60
C SER A 588 -11.62 -37.46 10.33
N ASP A 589 -10.84 -36.38 10.34
CA ASP A 589 -11.09 -35.19 11.16
C ASP A 589 -10.54 -33.89 10.54
N GLY A 590 -9.84 -33.98 9.40
CA GLY A 590 -9.20 -32.86 8.73
C GLY A 590 -7.73 -32.67 9.09
N SER A 591 -7.17 -33.40 10.07
CA SER A 591 -5.77 -33.19 10.47
C SER A 591 -4.75 -33.94 9.60
N LEU A 592 -5.20 -34.93 8.83
CA LEU A 592 -4.36 -35.70 7.90
C LEU A 592 -5.19 -36.17 6.72
N TRP A 593 -4.73 -35.84 5.51
CA TRP A 593 -5.43 -36.14 4.26
C TRP A 593 -4.73 -37.25 3.48
N SER A 594 -5.53 -38.20 3.00
CA SER A 594 -5.09 -39.25 2.07
C SER A 594 -5.64 -38.97 0.67
N LYS A 595 -4.78 -39.11 -0.34
CA LYS A 595 -5.09 -38.86 -1.75
C LYS A 595 -5.30 -40.17 -2.50
N GLN A 596 -6.32 -40.23 -3.35
CA GLN A 596 -6.57 -41.31 -4.31
C GLN A 596 -6.88 -40.70 -5.69
N ASP A 597 -6.06 -41.00 -6.70
CA ASP A 597 -6.39 -40.70 -8.10
C ASP A 597 -7.43 -41.71 -8.62
N ILE A 598 -8.62 -41.21 -8.97
CA ILE A 598 -9.73 -42.02 -9.48
C ILE A 598 -9.95 -41.86 -10.98
N SER A 599 -9.16 -41.03 -11.67
CA SER A 599 -9.27 -40.81 -13.13
C SER A 599 -9.26 -42.13 -13.92
N PRO A 600 -8.37 -43.10 -13.63
CA PRO A 600 -8.36 -44.38 -14.34
C PRO A 600 -9.60 -45.25 -14.10
N LEU A 601 -10.37 -44.95 -13.05
CA LEU A 601 -11.52 -45.74 -12.61
C LEU A 601 -12.83 -45.28 -13.27
N LEU A 602 -12.86 -44.05 -13.79
CA LEU A 602 -14.05 -43.44 -14.42
C LEU A 602 -14.36 -44.01 -15.82
N ASN A 603 -13.59 -44.96 -16.38
CA ASN A 603 -13.96 -45.77 -17.55
C ASN A 603 -14.50 -44.99 -18.79
N PHE A 604 -13.87 -43.90 -19.20
CA PHE A 604 -14.27 -43.18 -20.42
C PHE A 604 -13.99 -44.02 -21.69
N GLU A 605 -15.03 -44.26 -22.51
CA GLU A 605 -14.98 -45.15 -23.69
C GLU A 605 -13.96 -44.75 -24.78
N ARG A 606 -13.40 -43.54 -24.76
CA ARG A 606 -12.47 -43.02 -25.78
C ARG A 606 -10.99 -42.96 -25.37
N CYS A 607 -10.63 -43.36 -24.15
CA CYS A 607 -9.27 -43.18 -23.64
C CYS A 607 -8.39 -44.40 -23.92
N THR A 608 -7.68 -44.43 -25.07
CA THR A 608 -6.69 -45.49 -25.38
C THR A 608 -5.22 -45.04 -25.28
N THR A 609 -4.97 -43.76 -24.97
CA THR A 609 -3.62 -43.18 -24.82
C THR A 609 -3.49 -42.46 -23.47
N SER A 610 -2.26 -42.37 -22.95
CA SER A 610 -1.92 -41.67 -21.70
C SER A 610 -2.09 -40.15 -21.77
N GLU A 611 -2.45 -39.60 -22.92
CA GLU A 611 -2.65 -38.16 -23.16
C GLU A 611 -4.10 -37.72 -22.89
N CYS A 612 -5.06 -38.64 -22.70
CA CYS A 612 -6.47 -38.28 -22.46
C CYS A 612 -6.81 -37.99 -20.98
N THR A 613 -5.93 -38.31 -20.04
CA THR A 613 -6.18 -38.05 -18.60
C THR A 613 -5.83 -36.62 -18.18
N GLU A 614 -5.19 -35.85 -19.05
CA GLU A 614 -4.63 -34.54 -18.70
C GLU A 614 -5.69 -33.42 -18.63
N GLU A 615 -6.99 -33.70 -18.82
CA GLU A 615 -7.99 -32.64 -19.00
C GLU A 615 -9.39 -32.98 -18.47
N ILE A 616 -9.45 -33.71 -17.35
CA ILE A 616 -10.68 -33.92 -16.55
C ILE A 616 -10.55 -33.13 -15.25
N THR A 617 -11.57 -32.35 -14.91
CA THR A 617 -11.64 -31.54 -13.68
C THR A 617 -12.82 -31.97 -12.83
N ALA A 618 -12.56 -32.32 -11.57
CA ALA A 618 -13.62 -32.64 -10.61
C ALA A 618 -14.35 -31.36 -10.19
N ASP A 619 -15.67 -31.38 -10.14
CA ASP A 619 -16.46 -30.20 -9.77
C ASP A 619 -17.25 -30.39 -8.47
N SER A 620 -17.97 -31.52 -8.31
CA SER A 620 -18.81 -31.75 -7.14
C SER A 620 -18.88 -33.22 -6.72
N ILE A 621 -18.96 -33.48 -5.41
CA ILE A 621 -19.20 -34.81 -4.84
C ILE A 621 -20.30 -34.74 -3.78
N ILE A 622 -21.22 -35.71 -3.83
CA ILE A 622 -22.28 -35.86 -2.82
C ILE A 622 -22.39 -37.31 -2.35
N GLN A 623 -22.82 -37.50 -1.11
CA GLN A 623 -23.32 -38.78 -0.64
C GLN A 623 -24.82 -38.87 -0.88
N LEU A 624 -25.25 -39.94 -1.54
CA LEU A 624 -26.65 -40.22 -1.84
C LEU A 624 -27.37 -40.79 -0.62
N SER A 625 -28.70 -40.64 -0.60
CA SER A 625 -29.59 -41.15 0.46
C SER A 625 -29.50 -42.66 0.71
N ASN A 626 -29.03 -43.45 -0.27
CA ASN A 626 -28.81 -44.89 -0.14
C ASN A 626 -27.39 -45.24 0.40
N GLY A 627 -26.55 -44.26 0.71
CA GLY A 627 -25.19 -44.40 1.21
C GLY A 627 -24.11 -44.47 0.12
N SER A 628 -24.48 -44.59 -1.16
CA SER A 628 -23.56 -44.50 -2.30
C SER A 628 -23.16 -43.04 -2.58
N TYR A 629 -22.29 -42.83 -3.55
CA TYR A 629 -21.70 -41.54 -3.88
C TYR A 629 -21.94 -41.20 -5.35
N ALA A 630 -22.04 -39.92 -5.65
CA ALA A 630 -22.04 -39.41 -7.01
C ALA A 630 -21.03 -38.27 -7.12
N ILE A 631 -20.33 -38.22 -8.25
CA ILE A 631 -19.37 -37.18 -8.58
C ILE A 631 -19.74 -36.57 -9.93
N SER A 632 -19.65 -35.26 -10.05
CA SER A 632 -19.68 -34.55 -11.32
C SER A 632 -18.30 -33.99 -11.66
N TYR A 633 -18.01 -33.95 -12.95
CA TYR A 633 -16.74 -33.47 -13.47
C TYR A 633 -16.90 -32.98 -14.91
N SER A 634 -16.01 -32.09 -15.30
CA SER A 634 -15.91 -31.52 -16.63
C SER A 634 -14.77 -32.18 -17.39
N HIS A 635 -14.96 -32.46 -18.68
CA HIS A 635 -13.98 -33.16 -19.51
C HIS A 635 -13.82 -32.47 -20.86
N ARG A 636 -12.57 -32.14 -21.23
CA ARG A 636 -12.22 -31.66 -22.57
C ARG A 636 -12.40 -32.77 -23.59
N LEU A 637 -13.14 -32.47 -24.65
CA LEU A 637 -13.37 -33.36 -25.78
C LEU A 637 -12.87 -32.69 -27.05
N GLU A 638 -12.14 -33.45 -27.86
CA GLU A 638 -11.75 -33.05 -29.21
C GLU A 638 -12.68 -33.71 -30.24
N GLU A 639 -13.42 -32.90 -31.00
CA GLU A 639 -14.32 -33.36 -32.04
C GLU A 639 -13.92 -32.73 -33.39
N GLY A 640 -12.95 -33.36 -34.07
CA GLY A 640 -12.38 -32.80 -35.30
C GLY A 640 -11.32 -31.74 -34.99
N ASN A 641 -11.60 -30.48 -35.35
CA ASN A 641 -10.74 -29.32 -35.02
C ASN A 641 -11.33 -28.46 -33.90
N GLU A 642 -12.50 -28.84 -33.35
CA GLU A 642 -13.18 -28.10 -32.28
C GLU A 642 -12.87 -28.75 -30.93
N ILE A 643 -12.60 -27.88 -29.95
CA ILE A 643 -12.39 -28.25 -28.54
C ILE A 643 -13.66 -27.82 -27.81
N LYS A 644 -14.23 -28.74 -27.03
CA LYS A 644 -15.39 -28.47 -26.17
C LYS A 644 -15.19 -29.08 -24.80
N TYR A 645 -15.91 -28.57 -23.79
CA TYR A 645 -15.96 -29.16 -22.46
C TYR A 645 -17.38 -29.66 -22.22
N ASP A 646 -17.50 -30.91 -21.80
CA ASP A 646 -18.79 -31.51 -21.43
C ASP A 646 -18.77 -31.91 -19.94
N VAL A 647 -19.91 -31.75 -19.28
CA VAL A 647 -20.18 -32.17 -17.90
C VAL A 647 -20.69 -33.60 -17.88
N PHE A 648 -20.12 -34.40 -16.98
CA PHE A 648 -20.45 -35.80 -16.79
C PHE A 648 -20.73 -36.11 -15.32
N VAL A 649 -21.47 -37.18 -15.08
CA VAL A 649 -21.71 -37.75 -13.75
C VAL A 649 -21.33 -39.23 -13.72
N SER A 650 -20.71 -39.65 -12.62
CA SER A 650 -20.49 -41.06 -12.28
C SER A 650 -20.91 -41.34 -10.84
N SER A 651 -21.26 -42.59 -10.55
CA SER A 651 -21.69 -43.04 -9.23
C SER A 651 -20.84 -44.20 -8.72
N SER A 652 -20.75 -44.35 -7.40
CA SER A 652 -19.98 -45.41 -6.75
C SER A 652 -20.61 -45.86 -5.43
N GLU A 653 -20.66 -47.16 -5.17
CA GLU A 653 -21.13 -47.68 -3.87
C GLU A 653 -20.05 -47.59 -2.78
N ASP A 654 -18.77 -47.54 -3.15
CA ASP A 654 -17.64 -47.76 -2.24
C ASP A 654 -16.45 -46.80 -2.46
N LEU A 655 -16.58 -45.82 -3.36
CA LEU A 655 -15.53 -44.89 -3.82
C LEU A 655 -14.36 -45.57 -4.56
N GLN A 656 -14.41 -46.88 -4.77
CA GLN A 656 -13.38 -47.66 -5.45
C GLN A 656 -13.83 -48.11 -6.83
N ASN A 657 -15.12 -48.39 -7.01
CA ASN A 657 -15.71 -48.84 -8.26
C ASN A 657 -16.71 -47.80 -8.77
N TRP A 658 -16.41 -47.21 -9.93
CA TRP A 658 -17.23 -46.16 -10.53
C TRP A 658 -18.04 -46.68 -11.72
N SER A 659 -19.28 -46.20 -11.85
CA SER A 659 -20.11 -46.44 -13.01
C SER A 659 -19.51 -45.83 -14.27
N SER A 660 -19.97 -46.26 -15.44
CA SER A 660 -19.64 -45.55 -16.69
C SER A 660 -20.12 -44.10 -16.65
N PRO A 661 -19.37 -43.14 -17.25
CA PRO A 661 -19.75 -41.74 -17.28
C PRO A 661 -21.06 -41.52 -18.01
N VAL A 662 -21.96 -40.75 -17.42
CA VAL A 662 -23.19 -40.27 -18.06
C VAL A 662 -23.00 -38.80 -18.42
N GLN A 663 -23.06 -38.49 -19.71
CA GLN A 663 -22.99 -37.11 -20.18
C GLN A 663 -24.27 -36.34 -19.80
N VAL A 664 -24.09 -35.17 -19.20
CA VAL A 664 -25.17 -34.29 -18.74
C VAL A 664 -25.38 -33.14 -19.72
N SER A 665 -24.31 -32.42 -20.05
CA SER A 665 -24.34 -31.31 -20.99
C SER A 665 -24.47 -31.82 -22.42
N ASN A 666 -25.00 -30.99 -23.30
CA ASN A 666 -25.14 -31.29 -24.72
C ASN A 666 -25.05 -30.03 -25.58
N GLY A 667 -24.35 -29.01 -25.07
CA GLY A 667 -24.18 -27.76 -25.76
C GLY A 667 -23.11 -27.86 -26.85
N PRO A 668 -23.04 -26.85 -27.74
CA PRO A 668 -22.00 -26.79 -28.77
C PRO A 668 -20.64 -26.35 -28.21
N GLY A 669 -20.52 -26.10 -26.90
CA GLY A 669 -19.57 -25.14 -26.35
C GLY A 669 -18.75 -25.63 -25.18
N TRP A 670 -18.31 -24.67 -24.36
CA TRP A 670 -17.49 -24.96 -23.17
C TRP A 670 -18.40 -25.01 -21.95
N GLU A 671 -18.77 -26.22 -21.53
CA GLU A 671 -19.58 -26.47 -20.33
C GLU A 671 -18.73 -27.04 -19.19
N TYR A 672 -18.66 -26.31 -18.06
CA TYR A 672 -17.85 -26.70 -16.90
C TYR A 672 -18.39 -26.13 -15.58
N SER A 673 -17.69 -26.42 -14.47
CA SER A 673 -18.00 -25.97 -13.11
C SER A 673 -19.39 -26.40 -12.66
N SER A 674 -19.55 -27.70 -12.43
CA SER A 674 -20.84 -28.30 -12.09
C SER A 674 -21.07 -28.53 -10.60
N SER A 675 -22.27 -28.23 -10.10
CA SER A 675 -22.71 -28.56 -8.74
C SER A 675 -23.85 -29.58 -8.78
N LEU A 676 -23.72 -30.67 -8.03
CA LEU A 676 -24.66 -31.80 -8.02
C LEU A 676 -25.47 -31.82 -6.71
N LEU A 677 -26.78 -32.03 -6.81
CA LEU A 677 -27.71 -32.10 -5.68
C LEU A 677 -28.66 -33.30 -5.83
N GLN A 678 -28.85 -34.07 -4.75
CA GLN A 678 -30.00 -34.96 -4.58
C GLN A 678 -30.98 -34.32 -3.59
N THR A 679 -32.23 -34.13 -4.01
CA THR A 679 -33.30 -33.63 -3.14
C THR A 679 -33.80 -34.70 -2.16
N GLU A 680 -34.51 -34.30 -1.10
CA GLU A 680 -35.20 -35.21 -0.17
C GLU A 680 -36.18 -36.16 -0.88
N THR A 681 -36.73 -35.74 -2.02
CA THR A 681 -37.63 -36.57 -2.85
C THR A 681 -36.91 -37.67 -3.62
N GLY A 682 -35.57 -37.64 -3.64
CA GLY A 682 -34.70 -38.56 -4.38
C GLY A 682 -34.36 -38.09 -5.79
N LYS A 683 -34.91 -36.95 -6.25
CA LYS A 683 -34.64 -36.38 -7.58
C LYS A 683 -33.30 -35.64 -7.61
N PHE A 684 -32.58 -35.74 -8.72
CA PHE A 684 -31.26 -35.16 -8.93
C PHE A 684 -31.32 -33.91 -9.79
N TYR A 685 -30.45 -32.96 -9.45
CA TYR A 685 -30.23 -31.72 -10.19
C TYR A 685 -28.74 -31.46 -10.31
N ILE A 686 -28.32 -30.94 -11.46
CA ILE A 686 -26.96 -30.49 -11.68
C ILE A 686 -27.00 -29.12 -12.34
N ALA A 687 -26.32 -28.15 -11.75
CA ALA A 687 -26.15 -26.82 -12.31
C ALA A 687 -24.75 -26.73 -12.90
N TYR A 688 -24.61 -26.18 -14.09
CA TYR A 688 -23.32 -25.98 -14.74
C TYR A 688 -23.33 -24.70 -15.58
N ARG A 689 -22.14 -24.16 -15.81
CA ARG A 689 -21.95 -22.96 -16.62
C ARG A 689 -21.73 -23.34 -18.09
N SER A 690 -22.20 -22.50 -19.01
CA SER A 690 -21.91 -22.58 -20.43
C SER A 690 -21.31 -21.25 -20.89
N ASN A 691 -20.04 -21.26 -21.32
CA ASN A 691 -19.39 -20.02 -21.78
C ASN A 691 -20.01 -19.48 -23.07
N ASP A 692 -20.28 -20.33 -24.04
CA ASP A 692 -20.81 -19.92 -25.35
C ASP A 692 -22.16 -19.19 -25.23
N SER A 693 -23.01 -19.66 -24.32
CA SER A 693 -24.31 -19.05 -24.08
C SER A 693 -24.29 -18.00 -22.97
N GLN A 694 -23.16 -17.86 -22.25
CA GLN A 694 -23.02 -17.07 -21.04
C GLN A 694 -24.19 -17.27 -20.07
N THR A 695 -24.60 -18.53 -19.89
CA THR A 695 -25.74 -18.91 -19.04
C THR A 695 -25.38 -20.00 -18.03
N THR A 696 -26.12 -20.03 -16.93
CA THR A 696 -26.17 -21.19 -16.05
C THR A 696 -27.33 -22.09 -16.49
N THR A 697 -27.04 -23.37 -16.67
CA THR A 697 -28.05 -24.39 -17.01
C THR A 697 -28.22 -25.35 -15.85
N VAL A 698 -29.47 -25.64 -15.50
CA VAL A 698 -29.83 -26.68 -14.54
C VAL A 698 -30.42 -27.87 -15.31
N ALA A 699 -29.81 -29.03 -15.22
CA ALA A 699 -30.36 -30.29 -15.71
C ALA A 699 -30.94 -31.11 -14.55
N ALA A 700 -31.99 -31.89 -14.81
CA ALA A 700 -32.66 -32.71 -13.81
C ALA A 700 -32.73 -34.17 -14.25
N SER A 701 -32.65 -35.08 -13.29
CA SER A 701 -32.72 -36.52 -13.50
C SER A 701 -33.45 -37.23 -12.36
N ASP A 702 -34.17 -38.30 -12.66
CA ASP A 702 -34.79 -39.15 -11.64
C ASP A 702 -33.88 -40.32 -11.21
N ASP A 703 -32.84 -40.63 -12.00
CA ASP A 703 -32.05 -41.87 -11.85
C ASP A 703 -30.55 -41.75 -12.17
N LEU A 704 -30.05 -40.52 -12.40
CA LEU A 704 -28.69 -40.20 -12.85
C LEU A 704 -28.35 -40.68 -14.28
N ALA A 705 -29.30 -41.30 -15.01
CA ALA A 705 -29.07 -41.82 -16.36
C ALA A 705 -29.68 -40.94 -17.46
N ASP A 706 -30.82 -40.30 -17.20
CA ASP A 706 -31.47 -39.37 -18.13
C ASP A 706 -31.43 -37.93 -17.60
N TRP A 707 -30.74 -37.04 -18.33
CA TRP A 707 -30.60 -35.61 -18.05
C TRP A 707 -31.29 -34.73 -19.11
N SER A 708 -32.32 -35.26 -19.78
CA SER A 708 -33.00 -34.57 -20.87
C SER A 708 -33.78 -33.33 -20.44
N GLN A 709 -34.25 -33.27 -19.19
CA GLN A 709 -34.94 -32.11 -18.63
C GLN A 709 -33.92 -31.02 -18.27
N ARG A 710 -34.01 -29.86 -18.91
CA ARG A 710 -33.07 -28.73 -18.72
C ARG A 710 -33.80 -27.40 -18.56
N PHE A 711 -33.17 -26.52 -17.80
CA PHE A 711 -33.62 -25.16 -17.53
C PHE A 711 -32.45 -24.22 -17.73
N THR A 712 -32.53 -23.36 -18.74
CA THR A 712 -31.55 -22.30 -18.96
C THR A 712 -32.00 -21.07 -18.20
N LEU A 713 -31.15 -20.58 -17.29
CA LEU A 713 -31.38 -19.32 -16.59
C LEU A 713 -30.98 -18.17 -17.52
N GLY A 714 -31.56 -16.97 -17.34
CA GLY A 714 -31.43 -15.84 -18.28
C GLY A 714 -30.00 -15.47 -18.70
N SER A 715 -29.86 -14.79 -19.85
CA SER A 715 -28.60 -14.53 -20.59
C SER A 715 -27.68 -13.47 -19.95
N TYR A 716 -27.32 -13.66 -18.68
CA TYR A 716 -26.52 -12.72 -17.89
C TYR A 716 -25.58 -13.45 -16.91
N ASN A 717 -24.91 -14.52 -17.34
CA ASN A 717 -24.11 -15.39 -16.46
C ASN A 717 -22.69 -15.66 -17.02
N TYR A 718 -21.87 -14.62 -17.13
CA TYR A 718 -20.41 -14.77 -17.00
C TYR A 718 -20.04 -14.47 -15.53
N GLY A 719 -20.43 -15.38 -14.63
CA GLY A 719 -20.25 -15.28 -13.17
C GLY A 719 -19.58 -16.52 -12.59
N SER A 720 -19.40 -16.54 -11.27
CA SER A 720 -18.73 -17.60 -10.51
C SER A 720 -19.34 -18.99 -10.72
N ASN A 721 -18.67 -20.02 -10.19
CA ASN A 721 -19.17 -21.39 -10.24
C ASN A 721 -20.54 -21.51 -9.51
N PRO A 722 -21.56 -22.15 -10.13
CA PRO A 722 -22.88 -22.26 -9.53
C PRO A 722 -22.91 -23.31 -8.41
N THR A 723 -23.68 -23.05 -7.35
CA THR A 723 -23.89 -23.99 -6.24
C THR A 723 -25.37 -24.34 -6.08
N LEU A 724 -25.69 -25.64 -5.96
CA LEU A 724 -27.05 -26.12 -5.73
C LEU A 724 -27.29 -26.48 -4.26
N VAL A 725 -28.39 -25.97 -3.72
CA VAL A 725 -28.86 -26.24 -2.36
C VAL A 725 -30.37 -26.50 -2.38
N GLU A 726 -30.86 -27.45 -1.58
CA GLU A 726 -32.30 -27.61 -1.37
C GLU A 726 -32.76 -26.73 -0.21
N ILE A 727 -33.68 -25.80 -0.48
CA ILE A 727 -34.27 -24.90 0.53
C ILE A 727 -35.77 -25.15 0.56
N SER A 728 -36.32 -25.47 1.73
CA SER A 728 -37.76 -25.75 1.91
C SER A 728 -38.33 -26.75 0.88
N GLY A 729 -37.56 -27.78 0.52
CA GLY A 729 -37.97 -28.81 -0.44
C GLY A 729 -37.85 -28.39 -1.92
N LYS A 730 -37.15 -27.29 -2.21
CA LYS A 730 -36.96 -26.75 -3.56
C LYS A 730 -35.47 -26.67 -3.92
N PRO A 731 -35.06 -27.24 -5.07
CA PRO A 731 -33.76 -26.96 -5.65
C PRO A 731 -33.60 -25.46 -5.89
N THR A 732 -32.54 -24.90 -5.33
CA THR A 732 -32.17 -23.50 -5.43
C THR A 732 -30.73 -23.42 -5.88
N VAL A 733 -30.47 -22.65 -6.93
CA VAL A 733 -29.13 -22.41 -7.48
C VAL A 733 -28.66 -21.03 -7.05
N PHE A 734 -27.42 -20.97 -6.60
CA PHE A 734 -26.71 -19.76 -6.22
C PHE A 734 -25.54 -19.51 -7.17
N TYR A 735 -25.24 -18.25 -7.46
CA TYR A 735 -24.09 -17.86 -8.26
C TYR A 735 -23.75 -16.37 -8.00
N ALA A 736 -22.48 -16.01 -8.01
CA ALA A 736 -22.03 -14.64 -7.85
C ALA A 736 -21.79 -13.95 -9.18
N ARG A 737 -22.13 -12.65 -9.24
CA ARG A 737 -21.91 -11.77 -10.39
C ARG A 737 -21.90 -10.32 -9.95
N ASN A 738 -21.00 -9.50 -10.51
CA ASN A 738 -20.92 -8.06 -10.23
C ASN A 738 -20.98 -7.77 -8.71
N PHE A 739 -20.14 -8.46 -7.94
CA PHE A 739 -20.10 -8.36 -6.48
C PHE A 739 -21.40 -8.75 -5.74
N ASN A 740 -22.36 -9.41 -6.39
CA ASN A 740 -23.61 -9.84 -5.77
C ASN A 740 -23.81 -11.35 -5.87
N LEU A 741 -24.32 -11.95 -4.81
CA LEU A 741 -24.79 -13.34 -4.79
C LEU A 741 -26.27 -13.40 -5.20
N TYR A 742 -26.54 -14.05 -6.33
CA TYR A 742 -27.88 -14.28 -6.83
C TYR A 742 -28.38 -15.67 -6.46
N TYR A 743 -29.70 -15.83 -6.39
CA TYR A 743 -30.36 -17.12 -6.31
C TYR A 743 -31.54 -17.23 -7.29
N SER A 744 -31.83 -18.45 -7.71
CA SER A 744 -33.05 -18.83 -8.42
C SER A 744 -33.52 -20.19 -7.94
N TYR A 745 -34.84 -20.40 -7.79
CA TYR A 745 -35.39 -21.64 -7.25
C TYR A 745 -36.44 -22.26 -8.16
N LEU A 746 -36.62 -23.57 -8.05
CA LEU A 746 -37.65 -24.29 -8.80
C LEU A 746 -39.06 -23.96 -8.25
N MET A 747 -39.83 -23.21 -9.02
CA MET A 747 -41.20 -22.84 -8.68
C MET A 747 -42.15 -24.02 -8.88
N SER A 748 -43.32 -23.96 -8.25
CA SER A 748 -44.37 -24.98 -8.42
C SER A 748 -44.91 -25.08 -9.86
N SER A 749 -44.65 -24.09 -10.71
CA SER A 749 -44.90 -24.13 -12.16
C SER A 749 -44.04 -25.15 -12.90
N GLY A 750 -42.96 -25.64 -12.27
CA GLY A 750 -41.95 -26.49 -12.90
C GLY A 750 -40.89 -25.71 -13.69
N THR A 751 -40.75 -24.41 -13.46
CA THR A 751 -39.70 -23.55 -14.02
C THR A 751 -38.91 -22.88 -12.89
N PHE A 752 -37.66 -22.51 -13.15
CA PHE A 752 -36.88 -21.70 -12.23
C PHE A 752 -37.41 -20.26 -12.18
N SER A 753 -37.31 -19.61 -11.02
CA SER A 753 -37.69 -18.21 -10.83
C SER A 753 -36.74 -17.27 -11.57
N ASP A 754 -37.16 -16.02 -11.78
CA ASP A 754 -36.21 -14.96 -12.14
C ASP A 754 -35.16 -14.81 -11.02
N PRO A 755 -33.91 -14.44 -11.37
CA PRO A 755 -32.85 -14.31 -10.39
C PRO A 755 -33.10 -13.14 -9.44
N SER A 756 -32.78 -13.35 -8.17
CA SER A 756 -32.90 -12.33 -7.12
C SER A 756 -31.62 -12.26 -6.30
N ILE A 757 -31.32 -11.10 -5.73
CA ILE A 757 -30.10 -10.90 -4.91
C ILE A 757 -30.35 -11.45 -3.50
N VAL A 758 -29.40 -12.20 -2.98
CA VAL A 758 -29.33 -12.68 -1.59
C VAL A 758 -28.46 -11.74 -0.75
N ALA A 759 -27.34 -11.32 -1.34
CA ALA A 759 -26.31 -10.53 -0.70
C ALA A 759 -25.51 -9.75 -1.73
N ASP A 760 -25.03 -8.59 -1.32
CA ASP A 760 -23.99 -7.79 -1.97
C ASP A 760 -22.62 -8.11 -1.36
N GLN A 761 -21.56 -7.58 -1.99
CA GLN A 761 -20.16 -7.76 -1.62
C GLN A 761 -19.69 -9.23 -1.59
N ILE A 762 -20.25 -10.08 -2.45
CA ILE A 762 -19.82 -11.47 -2.65
C ILE A 762 -19.37 -11.62 -4.12
N PRO A 763 -18.07 -11.48 -4.42
CA PRO A 763 -17.61 -11.36 -5.80
C PRO A 763 -17.31 -12.71 -6.46
N PHE A 764 -16.48 -13.57 -5.83
CA PHE A 764 -15.90 -14.72 -6.52
C PHE A 764 -16.01 -16.04 -5.72
N GLY A 765 -16.24 -17.12 -6.47
CA GLY A 765 -16.13 -18.50 -5.98
C GLY A 765 -16.95 -18.87 -4.72
N PRO A 766 -18.24 -18.49 -4.56
CA PRO A 766 -18.98 -18.87 -3.37
C PRO A 766 -19.37 -20.36 -3.37
N ASP A 767 -18.90 -21.11 -2.38
CA ASP A 767 -19.52 -22.38 -1.99
C ASP A 767 -20.61 -22.07 -0.95
N VAL A 768 -21.82 -22.57 -1.17
CA VAL A 768 -23.04 -22.24 -0.42
C VAL A 768 -23.67 -23.52 0.10
N LYS A 769 -23.98 -23.59 1.41
CA LYS A 769 -24.64 -24.77 2.02
C LYS A 769 -25.74 -24.36 2.98
N LEU A 770 -26.83 -25.12 2.98
CA LEU A 770 -27.84 -25.02 4.03
C LEU A 770 -27.31 -25.72 5.29
N LEU A 771 -27.18 -24.97 6.37
CA LEU A 771 -26.71 -25.44 7.66
C LEU A 771 -27.86 -26.06 8.48
N GLN A 772 -27.51 -26.87 9.48
CA GLN A 772 -28.47 -27.50 10.40
C GLN A 772 -29.33 -26.51 11.18
N ASN A 773 -28.87 -25.26 11.35
CA ASN A 773 -29.62 -24.19 12.00
C ASN A 773 -30.66 -23.53 11.06
N GLY A 774 -30.70 -23.92 9.79
CA GLY A 774 -31.60 -23.38 8.76
C GLY A 774 -31.07 -22.14 8.02
N LYS A 775 -29.87 -21.67 8.35
CA LYS A 775 -29.18 -20.59 7.65
C LYS A 775 -28.36 -21.10 6.48
N LEU A 776 -27.98 -20.19 5.58
CA LEU A 776 -26.98 -20.44 4.55
C LEU A 776 -25.60 -20.10 5.09
N GLY A 777 -24.70 -21.08 5.10
CA GLY A 777 -23.27 -20.81 5.19
C GLY A 777 -22.72 -20.51 3.81
N ILE A 778 -21.91 -19.48 3.69
CA ILE A 778 -21.30 -19.03 2.45
C ILE A 778 -19.81 -18.85 2.71
N ILE A 779 -18.97 -19.49 1.91
CA ILE A 779 -17.53 -19.23 1.88
C ILE A 779 -17.16 -18.71 0.49
N TYR A 780 -16.37 -17.64 0.41
CA TYR A 780 -16.07 -16.97 -0.86
C TYR A 780 -14.72 -16.27 -0.84
N GLU A 781 -14.24 -15.93 -2.03
CA GLU A 781 -13.04 -15.14 -2.24
C GLU A 781 -13.40 -13.66 -2.33
N MET A 782 -12.56 -12.80 -1.75
CA MET A 782 -12.61 -11.35 -1.95
C MET A 782 -11.20 -10.82 -2.18
N ASP A 783 -11.05 -9.92 -3.15
CA ASP A 783 -9.81 -9.20 -3.39
C ASP A 783 -9.71 -7.99 -2.44
N LEU A 784 -8.72 -8.01 -1.55
CA LEU A 784 -8.34 -6.90 -0.69
C LEU A 784 -6.91 -6.47 -1.06
N ASN A 785 -6.70 -5.25 -1.55
CA ASN A 785 -5.34 -4.72 -1.83
C ASN A 785 -4.47 -5.62 -2.71
N ASN A 786 -5.00 -6.13 -3.83
CA ASN A 786 -4.31 -7.10 -4.72
C ASN A 786 -3.94 -8.43 -4.04
N GLN A 787 -4.54 -8.73 -2.89
CA GLN A 787 -4.47 -10.01 -2.21
C GLN A 787 -5.88 -10.62 -2.14
N ARG A 788 -6.05 -11.83 -2.70
CA ARG A 788 -7.28 -12.61 -2.45
C ARG A 788 -7.27 -13.16 -1.05
N ASP A 789 -8.36 -13.01 -0.32
CA ASP A 789 -8.59 -13.67 0.96
C ASP A 789 -9.93 -14.40 0.97
N ILE A 790 -10.06 -15.33 1.92
CA ILE A 790 -11.25 -16.17 2.05
C ILE A 790 -12.10 -15.70 3.22
N PHE A 791 -13.38 -15.51 2.96
CA PHE A 791 -14.37 -15.04 3.93
C PHE A 791 -15.46 -16.08 4.12
N TYR A 792 -16.01 -16.13 5.33
CA TYR A 792 -17.17 -16.94 5.68
C TYR A 792 -18.26 -16.11 6.35
N GLU A 793 -19.50 -16.32 5.94
CA GLU A 793 -20.66 -15.74 6.62
C GLU A 793 -21.86 -16.67 6.69
N GLU A 794 -22.76 -16.39 7.63
CA GLU A 794 -24.07 -17.03 7.73
C GLU A 794 -25.21 -16.06 7.44
N LEU A 795 -26.03 -16.36 6.44
CA LEU A 795 -27.21 -15.58 6.06
C LEU A 795 -28.51 -16.33 6.30
N ASP A 796 -29.60 -15.59 6.49
CA ASP A 796 -30.92 -16.20 6.48
C ASP A 796 -31.22 -16.76 5.08
N ALA A 797 -31.77 -17.97 5.03
CA ALA A 797 -32.15 -18.58 3.76
C ALA A 797 -33.22 -17.72 3.07
N PRO A 798 -33.07 -17.44 1.76
CA PRO A 798 -34.01 -16.60 1.05
C PRO A 798 -35.40 -17.27 0.97
N PRO A 799 -36.48 -16.47 0.88
CA PRO A 799 -37.82 -17.00 0.74
C PRO A 799 -37.97 -17.71 -0.61
N VAL A 800 -38.44 -18.96 -0.57
CA VAL A 800 -38.79 -19.74 -1.75
C VAL A 800 -40.30 -19.99 -1.74
N ASP A 801 -41.02 -19.27 -2.60
CA ASP A 801 -42.48 -19.01 -2.63
C ASP A 801 -43.00 -17.93 -1.65
N GLY A 802 -43.06 -16.69 -2.13
CA GLY A 802 -43.99 -15.64 -1.65
C GLY A 802 -43.66 -14.99 -0.31
#